data_AF-A0A7K1YXJ6-F1
#
_entry.id   AF-A0A7K1YXJ6-F1
#
_cell.length_a   1.000
_cell.length_b   1.000
_cell.length_c   1.000
_cell.angle_alpha   90.00
_cell.angle_beta   90.00
_cell.angle_gamma   90.00
#
_symmetry.space_group_name_H-M   'P 1'
#
loop_
_entity.id
_entity.type
_entity.pdbx_description
1 polymer ?
#
loop_
_entity_poly.entity_id
_entity_poly.type
_entity_poly.pdbx_seq_one_letter_code
_entity_poly.pdbx_strand_id
1 'polypeptide(L)'
;MNLSVSQSGDYAAAGATGTKTVTITSSGTATYTVATVGDEVDEADGSIVVAVSTGTDYDVGTPSSATVAVADDDDPTPEADDAETPAPKTCSTTDAGLLAEVAAKVTRHGTTGRTDLLEMFTSTHNTMLGTDTYTVAQLRARPDKQSANWNRPGPNVLWQRIYTELDRLETCRAASPDDPLEAPQTPTVSISAGAGITEGGTASFTLTASPAPATTLTVTVSVGQTGSYAVAGQTGTRTVTIDTTGSGTLTVTTVNDSTDEADGSISATIQTGQGYQVGSASTASVSVADDDDPPVVKPTVSIGAGSGITEGGTASFTLTASPRPAAPITVTVSVTQNGSFAVAGQTGTRTVTIDTTGSGTLTVTTVADTTDEADGSISATVQSGGSYVVGSASSASVSVADDDDPPAVVPAVSIAGGGGITEGGAAVFTVTATPKPATPLTVTVSVGQTGSYAVAGQTGTRTVTIGTSGTESFSVATVDDTTDEADGSISATLQSGQGYTVGSPGAAAVAVTDDDDPPVVEPTVSISAGDAITEGGTATFTITASPAPQSPLTVTLQVGQTGDYAADGTTGTKTVVIPTGGSAPYSVTTVGDDADESNGAIVVSVSQGQGYTVGSSFSASVTVSDDDEPQPTSVEAPSAEVLPNGHVLVTWPAHSHGSYIVRAISVGFKHPTRQIQNHDENSYLFEDLQPGRWIIQIYTGDFRTRIGRGWLIVTVP
;
A
#
# COMPACT_ATOMS: atom_id res chain seq x y z
N MET A 1 -12.27 -1.51 -62.24
CA MET A 1 -10.99 -1.06 -62.82
C MET A 1 -11.25 -0.57 -64.24
N ASN A 2 -10.66 0.57 -64.63
CA ASN A 2 -10.77 1.09 -66.00
C ASN A 2 -9.55 0.68 -66.83
N LEU A 3 -9.80 0.24 -68.06
CA LEU A 3 -8.81 -0.08 -69.08
C LEU A 3 -8.92 0.93 -70.22
N SER A 4 -7.79 1.34 -70.80
CA SER A 4 -7.73 2.06 -72.06
C SER A 4 -7.24 1.11 -73.15
N VAL A 5 -8.07 0.90 -74.18
CA VAL A 5 -7.74 0.07 -75.34
C VAL A 5 -7.49 0.97 -76.55
N SER A 6 -6.30 0.88 -77.15
CA SER A 6 -5.92 1.60 -78.36
C SER A 6 -5.35 0.65 -79.40
N GLN A 7 -5.41 1.05 -80.67
CA GLN A 7 -4.88 0.26 -81.79
C GLN A 7 -4.07 1.12 -82.76
N SER A 8 -3.17 0.50 -83.52
CA SER A 8 -2.59 1.03 -84.75
C SER A 8 -3.09 0.19 -85.93
N GLY A 9 -3.70 0.83 -86.93
CA GLY A 9 -4.52 0.17 -87.98
C GLY A 9 -6.00 0.08 -87.60
N ASP A 10 -6.80 -0.67 -88.35
CA ASP A 10 -8.23 -0.87 -88.07
C ASP A 10 -8.63 -2.30 -87.61
N TYR A 11 -7.63 -3.07 -87.15
CA TYR A 11 -7.76 -4.48 -86.78
C TYR A 11 -8.69 -4.86 -85.62
N ALA A 12 -9.17 -3.93 -84.77
CA ALA A 12 -10.14 -4.26 -83.70
C ALA A 12 -11.58 -3.94 -84.10
N ALA A 13 -12.50 -4.82 -83.71
CA ALA A 13 -13.93 -4.68 -84.00
C ALA A 13 -14.50 -3.33 -83.54
N ALA A 14 -15.49 -2.81 -84.29
CA ALA A 14 -16.11 -1.52 -84.00
C ALA A 14 -16.61 -1.43 -82.53
N GLY A 15 -16.07 -0.47 -81.80
CA GLY A 15 -16.38 -0.27 -80.38
C GLY A 15 -15.48 -1.05 -79.41
N ALA A 16 -14.46 -1.78 -79.87
CA ALA A 16 -13.49 -2.46 -79.01
C ALA A 16 -12.42 -1.53 -78.41
N THR A 17 -12.17 -0.38 -79.05
CA THR A 17 -11.25 0.67 -78.58
C THR A 17 -11.92 1.65 -77.62
N GLY A 18 -11.12 2.45 -76.90
CA GLY A 18 -11.55 3.42 -75.89
C GLY A 18 -11.54 2.89 -74.46
N THR A 19 -12.21 3.61 -73.55
CA THR A 19 -12.25 3.24 -72.12
C THR A 19 -13.22 2.08 -71.86
N LYS A 20 -12.76 1.07 -71.12
CA LYS A 20 -13.50 -0.14 -70.76
C LYS A 20 -13.44 -0.35 -69.27
N THR A 21 -14.46 -0.99 -68.70
CA THR A 21 -14.50 -1.24 -67.25
C THR A 21 -14.57 -2.73 -67.00
N VAL A 22 -13.69 -3.22 -66.14
CA VAL A 22 -13.65 -4.61 -65.67
C VAL A 22 -13.91 -4.62 -64.16
N THR A 23 -14.79 -5.52 -63.73
CA THR A 23 -15.13 -5.72 -62.31
C THR A 23 -14.43 -6.96 -61.80
N ILE A 24 -13.64 -6.82 -60.73
CA ILE A 24 -12.95 -7.94 -60.07
C ILE A 24 -13.73 -8.26 -58.79
N THR A 25 -14.29 -9.47 -58.68
CA THR A 25 -14.99 -9.93 -57.48
C THR A 25 -14.09 -10.91 -56.70
N SER A 26 -13.41 -10.38 -55.68
CA SER A 26 -12.67 -11.07 -54.60
C SER A 26 -12.10 -12.47 -54.88
N SER A 27 -11.36 -12.63 -55.99
CA SER A 27 -10.36 -13.69 -56.20
C SER A 27 -9.55 -13.42 -57.49
N GLY A 28 -8.53 -12.57 -57.38
CA GLY A 28 -7.25 -12.69 -58.09
C GLY A 28 -7.12 -12.38 -59.59
N THR A 29 -8.12 -12.59 -60.45
CA THR A 29 -7.91 -12.44 -61.91
C THR A 29 -9.20 -12.07 -62.66
N ALA A 30 -9.12 -11.19 -63.65
CA ALA A 30 -10.20 -10.92 -64.60
C ALA A 30 -9.67 -10.90 -66.04
N THR A 31 -10.41 -11.51 -66.96
CA THR A 31 -10.04 -11.59 -68.38
C THR A 31 -10.83 -10.56 -69.19
N TYR A 32 -10.13 -9.82 -70.06
CA TYR A 32 -10.74 -8.92 -71.04
C TYR A 32 -10.30 -9.35 -72.44
N THR A 33 -11.26 -9.54 -73.35
CA THR A 33 -11.01 -10.01 -74.72
C THR A 33 -11.29 -8.90 -75.72
N VAL A 34 -10.31 -8.63 -76.59
CA VAL A 34 -10.47 -7.75 -77.75
C VAL A 34 -10.68 -8.64 -78.97
N ALA A 35 -11.83 -8.50 -79.63
CA ALA A 35 -12.08 -9.20 -80.89
C ALA A 35 -11.42 -8.42 -82.05
N THR A 36 -10.69 -9.13 -82.90
CA THR A 36 -10.16 -8.58 -84.15
C THR A 36 -11.17 -8.75 -85.28
N VAL A 37 -11.09 -7.88 -86.28
CA VAL A 37 -11.78 -7.99 -87.56
C VAL A 37 -10.73 -8.17 -88.65
N GLY A 38 -10.98 -9.07 -89.58
CA GLY A 38 -10.23 -9.14 -90.84
C GLY A 38 -11.03 -8.47 -91.94
N ASP A 39 -10.34 -7.79 -92.84
CA ASP A 39 -10.89 -7.28 -94.09
C ASP A 39 -10.12 -7.89 -95.28
N GLU A 40 -10.08 -7.21 -96.43
CA GLU A 40 -9.35 -7.66 -97.63
C GLU A 40 -8.42 -6.53 -98.12
N VAL A 41 -7.83 -5.78 -97.19
CA VAL A 41 -7.07 -4.56 -97.46
C VAL A 41 -5.62 -4.76 -97.01
N ASP A 42 -4.69 -4.76 -97.97
CA ASP A 42 -3.24 -4.76 -97.72
C ASP A 42 -2.84 -3.51 -96.89
N GLU A 43 -2.58 -3.73 -95.60
CA GLU A 43 -2.18 -2.71 -94.62
C GLU A 43 -0.91 -3.11 -93.87
N ALA A 44 -0.25 -2.15 -93.23
CA ALA A 44 0.93 -2.47 -92.42
C ALA A 44 0.54 -3.17 -91.11
N ASP A 45 1.32 -4.17 -90.70
CA ASP A 45 1.20 -4.85 -89.40
C ASP A 45 0.85 -3.88 -88.26
N GLY A 46 -0.25 -4.17 -87.58
CA GLY A 46 -0.81 -3.37 -86.52
C GLY A 46 -0.45 -3.82 -85.11
N SER A 47 -1.05 -3.13 -84.14
CA SER A 47 -0.94 -3.52 -82.74
C SER A 47 -2.18 -3.11 -81.96
N ILE A 48 -2.49 -3.88 -80.93
CA ILE A 48 -3.53 -3.56 -79.95
C ILE A 48 -2.84 -3.43 -78.59
N VAL A 49 -3.05 -2.28 -77.94
CA VAL A 49 -2.51 -1.96 -76.62
C VAL A 49 -3.65 -1.90 -75.62
N VAL A 50 -3.55 -2.67 -74.54
CA VAL A 50 -4.46 -2.61 -73.40
C VAL A 50 -3.68 -2.12 -72.20
N ALA A 51 -4.07 -0.97 -71.64
CA ALA A 51 -3.43 -0.39 -70.47
C ALA A 51 -4.43 -0.20 -69.32
N VAL A 52 -3.97 -0.39 -68.08
CA VAL A 52 -4.77 -0.11 -66.89
C VAL A 52 -4.70 1.38 -66.60
N SER A 53 -5.86 2.04 -66.60
CA SER A 53 -5.97 3.46 -66.28
C SER A 53 -5.89 3.67 -64.76
N THR A 54 -5.26 4.76 -64.33
CA THR A 54 -5.19 5.15 -62.92
C THR A 54 -6.59 5.39 -62.32
N GLY A 55 -6.80 4.98 -61.08
CA GLY A 55 -8.05 5.14 -60.35
C GLY A 55 -7.81 5.61 -58.91
N THR A 56 -8.86 6.05 -58.22
CA THR A 56 -8.77 6.49 -56.81
C THR A 56 -8.78 5.33 -55.81
N ASP A 57 -9.23 4.15 -56.25
CA ASP A 57 -9.53 3.01 -55.39
C ASP A 57 -8.58 1.83 -55.61
N TYR A 58 -7.54 2.00 -56.45
CA TYR A 58 -6.52 1.01 -56.74
C TYR A 58 -5.25 1.66 -57.29
N ASP A 59 -4.10 1.11 -56.94
CA ASP A 59 -2.79 1.48 -57.51
C ASP A 59 -2.49 0.62 -58.75
N VAL A 60 -1.81 1.21 -59.75
CA VAL A 60 -1.43 0.52 -60.99
C VAL A 60 0.03 0.10 -60.92
N GLY A 61 0.28 -1.22 -60.95
CA GLY A 61 1.63 -1.80 -60.96
C GLY A 61 2.33 -1.73 -62.32
N THR A 62 3.61 -2.13 -62.35
CA THR A 62 4.44 -2.22 -63.57
C THR A 62 4.70 -3.67 -63.95
N PRO A 63 4.45 -4.11 -65.20
CA PRO A 63 3.98 -3.30 -66.35
C PRO A 63 2.49 -2.96 -66.28
N SER A 64 2.14 -1.72 -66.64
CA SER A 64 0.76 -1.20 -66.61
C SER A 64 0.00 -1.37 -67.93
N SER A 65 0.65 -1.97 -68.94
CA SER A 65 0.09 -2.19 -70.27
C SER A 65 0.66 -3.43 -70.93
N ALA A 66 -0.12 -4.02 -71.82
CA ALA A 66 0.30 -5.11 -72.70
C ALA A 66 0.00 -4.75 -74.16
N THR A 67 0.90 -5.13 -75.06
CA THR A 67 0.78 -4.90 -76.49
C THR A 67 0.79 -6.23 -77.22
N VAL A 68 -0.16 -6.43 -78.13
CA VAL A 68 -0.20 -7.58 -79.04
C VAL A 68 -0.01 -7.05 -80.46
N ALA A 69 0.96 -7.59 -81.19
CA ALA A 69 1.13 -7.32 -82.61
C ALA A 69 0.08 -8.12 -83.41
N VAL A 70 -0.49 -7.49 -84.42
CA VAL A 70 -1.44 -8.11 -85.36
C VAL A 70 -0.81 -8.02 -86.74
N ALA A 71 -0.48 -9.18 -87.33
CA ALA A 71 0.07 -9.23 -88.67
C ALA A 71 -1.06 -9.20 -89.69
N ASP A 72 -0.87 -8.45 -90.79
CA ASP A 72 -1.78 -8.46 -91.92
C ASP A 72 -1.51 -9.68 -92.81
N ASP A 73 -2.56 -10.40 -93.23
CA ASP A 73 -2.46 -11.59 -94.08
C ASP A 73 -2.83 -11.35 -95.55
N ASP A 74 -3.13 -10.10 -95.91
CA ASP A 74 -3.53 -9.69 -97.25
C ASP A 74 -2.34 -9.17 -98.11
N ASP A 75 -1.35 -10.03 -98.43
CA ASP A 75 -0.23 -9.70 -99.35
C ASP A 75 -0.62 -9.88 -100.84
N PRO A 76 -0.55 -8.84 -101.70
CA PRO A 76 -0.88 -8.95 -103.13
C PRO A 76 0.29 -9.53 -103.95
N THR A 77 0.60 -10.81 -103.77
CA THR A 77 1.40 -11.56 -104.75
C THR A 77 0.48 -12.42 -105.63
N PRO A 78 0.44 -12.20 -106.98
CA PRO A 78 -0.48 -12.95 -107.83
C PRO A 78 0.04 -14.36 -108.08
N GLU A 79 -0.58 -15.35 -107.44
CA GLU A 79 -0.58 -16.75 -107.88
C GLU A 79 -1.24 -16.86 -109.26
N ALA A 80 -0.56 -17.57 -110.16
CA ALA A 80 -1.00 -17.80 -111.53
C ALA A 80 -2.14 -18.82 -111.55
N ASP A 81 -3.31 -18.39 -112.05
CA ASP A 81 -4.45 -19.26 -112.30
C ASP A 81 -4.32 -19.99 -113.65
N ASP A 82 -4.72 -21.26 -113.61
CA ASP A 82 -4.61 -22.28 -114.64
C ASP A 82 -5.56 -22.01 -115.82
N ALA A 83 -5.03 -22.08 -117.06
CA ALA A 83 -5.85 -22.35 -118.24
C ALA A 83 -5.05 -23.12 -119.32
N GLU A 84 -5.31 -24.43 -119.35
CA GLU A 84 -5.16 -25.45 -120.41
C GLU A 84 -4.01 -25.39 -121.44
N THR A 85 -3.31 -26.53 -121.46
CA THR A 85 -2.14 -26.93 -122.26
C THR A 85 -2.43 -27.14 -123.76
N PRO A 86 -1.37 -27.20 -124.59
CA PRO A 86 -1.08 -28.48 -125.23
C PRO A 86 0.32 -29.00 -124.88
N ALA A 87 0.38 -30.27 -124.50
CA ALA A 87 1.51 -30.95 -123.88
C ALA A 87 2.86 -30.88 -124.65
N PRO A 88 4.00 -30.70 -123.95
CA PRO A 88 5.31 -31.06 -124.47
C PRO A 88 5.59 -32.57 -124.25
N LYS A 89 6.06 -33.22 -125.31
CA LYS A 89 6.47 -34.62 -125.35
C LYS A 89 7.64 -34.87 -124.39
N THR A 90 7.48 -35.83 -123.48
CA THR A 90 8.50 -36.29 -122.53
C THR A 90 9.64 -37.03 -123.23
N CYS A 91 10.89 -36.63 -122.96
CA CYS A 91 12.09 -37.39 -123.34
C CYS A 91 12.26 -38.62 -122.42
N SER A 92 12.54 -39.79 -122.99
CA SER A 92 12.90 -41.00 -122.23
C SER A 92 14.38 -40.97 -121.87
N THR A 93 14.73 -41.19 -120.60
CA THR A 93 16.08 -40.97 -120.03
C THR A 93 16.86 -42.26 -119.74
N THR A 94 16.58 -43.37 -120.44
CA THR A 94 17.35 -44.62 -120.30
C THR A 94 17.99 -45.04 -121.62
N ASP A 95 19.24 -45.50 -121.58
CA ASP A 95 20.00 -45.96 -122.76
C ASP A 95 19.27 -47.07 -123.55
N ALA A 96 18.48 -47.89 -122.87
CA ALA A 96 17.63 -48.91 -123.48
C ALA A 96 16.40 -48.33 -124.23
N GLY A 97 15.86 -47.20 -123.77
CA GLY A 97 14.74 -46.50 -124.40
C GLY A 97 15.13 -45.77 -125.68
N LEU A 98 16.32 -45.17 -125.71
CA LEU A 98 16.86 -44.48 -126.88
C LEU A 98 17.15 -45.46 -128.05
N LEU A 99 17.64 -46.65 -127.75
CA LEU A 99 17.94 -47.70 -128.73
C LEU A 99 16.66 -48.27 -129.38
N ALA A 100 15.60 -48.43 -128.59
CA ALA A 100 14.30 -48.88 -129.06
C ALA A 100 13.61 -47.84 -129.98
N GLU A 101 13.80 -46.54 -129.71
CA GLU A 101 13.19 -45.47 -130.50
C GLU A 101 13.89 -45.26 -131.86
N VAL A 102 15.21 -45.45 -131.92
CA VAL A 102 15.99 -45.44 -133.18
C VAL A 102 15.70 -46.68 -134.02
N ALA A 103 15.66 -47.88 -133.42
CA ALA A 103 15.32 -49.13 -134.12
C ALA A 103 13.88 -49.11 -134.67
N ALA A 104 12.92 -48.55 -133.94
CA ALA A 104 11.52 -48.45 -134.36
C ALA A 104 11.29 -47.43 -135.50
N LYS A 105 12.17 -46.41 -135.65
CA LYS A 105 12.10 -45.44 -136.77
C LYS A 105 12.84 -45.91 -138.02
N VAL A 106 13.92 -46.68 -137.89
CA VAL A 106 14.58 -47.36 -139.03
C VAL A 106 13.65 -48.38 -139.67
N THR A 107 12.84 -49.09 -138.88
CA THR A 107 11.88 -50.09 -139.37
C THR A 107 10.65 -49.47 -140.04
N ARG A 108 10.27 -48.23 -139.69
CA ARG A 108 9.07 -47.53 -140.21
C ARG A 108 9.27 -46.88 -141.58
N HIS A 109 10.50 -46.79 -142.08
CA HIS A 109 10.86 -46.08 -143.32
C HIS A 109 11.27 -47.00 -144.50
N GLY A 110 10.91 -48.28 -144.46
CA GLY A 110 10.79 -49.10 -145.68
C GLY A 110 12.11 -49.38 -146.41
N THR A 111 12.95 -50.24 -145.85
CA THR A 111 14.02 -50.93 -146.60
C THR A 111 13.96 -52.43 -146.33
N THR A 112 12.99 -53.11 -146.96
CA THR A 112 13.07 -54.56 -147.18
C THR A 112 14.31 -54.88 -148.01
N GLY A 113 15.30 -55.57 -147.42
CA GLY A 113 16.41 -56.19 -148.16
C GLY A 113 17.84 -55.67 -147.90
N ARG A 114 18.11 -54.94 -146.81
CA ARG A 114 19.46 -54.44 -146.47
C ARG A 114 19.76 -54.68 -144.98
N THR A 115 20.14 -55.91 -144.63
CA THR A 115 20.62 -56.31 -143.28
C THR A 115 21.99 -55.73 -142.94
N ASP A 116 22.72 -55.21 -143.94
CA ASP A 116 24.05 -54.60 -143.84
C ASP A 116 24.07 -53.29 -143.03
N LEU A 117 23.04 -52.46 -143.13
CA LEU A 117 22.98 -51.15 -142.46
C LEU A 117 22.67 -51.24 -140.96
N LEU A 118 21.86 -52.23 -140.55
CA LEU A 118 21.56 -52.49 -139.14
C LEU A 118 22.76 -53.15 -138.45
N GLU A 119 23.41 -54.12 -139.10
CA GLU A 119 24.66 -54.72 -138.60
C GLU A 119 25.80 -53.69 -138.53
N MET A 120 25.93 -52.77 -139.50
CA MET A 120 26.92 -51.69 -139.43
C MET A 120 26.63 -50.68 -138.31
N PHE A 121 25.36 -50.33 -138.06
CA PHE A 121 24.99 -49.44 -136.97
C PHE A 121 25.22 -50.11 -135.60
N THR A 122 24.84 -51.37 -135.45
CA THR A 122 25.08 -52.17 -134.23
C THR A 122 26.57 -52.43 -133.99
N SER A 123 27.35 -52.71 -135.04
CA SER A 123 28.81 -52.87 -134.94
C SER A 123 29.50 -51.56 -134.58
N THR A 124 29.07 -50.42 -135.13
CA THR A 124 29.65 -49.11 -134.80
C THR A 124 29.24 -48.69 -133.39
N HIS A 125 27.98 -48.91 -132.99
CA HIS A 125 27.46 -48.63 -131.65
C HIS A 125 28.15 -49.47 -130.55
N ASN A 126 28.32 -50.77 -130.78
CA ASN A 126 29.01 -51.65 -129.83
C ASN A 126 30.53 -51.38 -129.76
N THR A 127 31.13 -50.79 -130.79
CA THR A 127 32.53 -50.31 -130.74
C THR A 127 32.63 -48.95 -130.04
N MET A 128 31.56 -48.15 -130.02
CA MET A 128 31.50 -46.83 -129.36
C MET A 128 31.33 -46.91 -127.83
N LEU A 129 30.85 -48.02 -127.28
CA LEU A 129 30.68 -48.22 -125.82
C LEU A 129 31.94 -48.77 -125.11
N GLY A 130 33.05 -48.98 -125.83
CA GLY A 130 34.26 -49.62 -125.30
C GLY A 130 35.36 -48.69 -124.77
N THR A 131 35.35 -47.38 -125.10
CA THR A 131 36.40 -46.44 -124.68
C THR A 131 35.89 -45.00 -124.74
N ASP A 132 36.20 -44.22 -123.70
CA ASP A 132 35.78 -42.83 -123.51
C ASP A 132 36.03 -41.89 -124.71
N THR A 133 34.99 -41.11 -125.04
CA THR A 133 34.98 -39.84 -125.78
C THR A 133 35.57 -39.80 -127.20
N TYR A 134 34.70 -39.88 -128.21
CA TYR A 134 34.95 -39.37 -129.57
C TYR A 134 34.06 -38.18 -129.87
N THR A 135 34.65 -37.08 -130.34
CA THR A 135 33.92 -35.88 -130.78
C THR A 135 33.36 -36.04 -132.21
N VAL A 136 32.27 -35.32 -132.53
CA VAL A 136 31.68 -35.28 -133.88
C VAL A 136 32.68 -34.85 -134.96
N ALA A 137 33.71 -34.06 -134.59
CA ALA A 137 34.82 -33.69 -135.47
C ALA A 137 35.73 -34.89 -135.82
N GLN A 138 35.98 -35.79 -134.87
CA GLN A 138 36.80 -37.00 -135.07
C GLN A 138 36.05 -38.07 -135.88
N LEU A 139 34.71 -38.11 -135.81
CA LEU A 139 33.85 -38.94 -136.66
C LEU A 139 33.80 -38.47 -138.13
N ARG A 140 34.06 -37.18 -138.41
CA ARG A 140 34.16 -36.65 -139.80
C ARG A 140 35.52 -36.92 -140.47
N ALA A 141 36.58 -37.18 -139.70
CA ALA A 141 37.96 -37.29 -140.20
C ALA A 141 38.41 -38.72 -140.57
N ARG A 142 37.48 -39.69 -140.57
CA ARG A 142 37.76 -41.12 -140.79
C ARG A 142 38.13 -41.43 -142.27
N PRO A 143 39.26 -42.10 -142.55
CA PRO A 143 39.80 -42.25 -143.92
C PRO A 143 38.98 -43.14 -144.87
N ASP A 144 38.10 -43.99 -144.34
CA ASP A 144 37.24 -44.94 -145.06
C ASP A 144 36.11 -44.28 -145.87
N LYS A 145 35.98 -42.94 -145.81
CA LYS A 145 34.98 -42.16 -146.57
C LYS A 145 35.48 -41.48 -147.85
N GLN A 146 36.70 -41.77 -148.33
CA GLN A 146 37.24 -41.23 -149.60
C GLN A 146 37.26 -42.25 -150.77
N SER A 147 36.27 -43.14 -150.87
CA SER A 147 36.13 -44.03 -152.05
C SER A 147 34.94 -43.64 -152.95
N ALA A 148 35.15 -43.77 -154.26
CA ALA A 148 34.56 -42.99 -155.36
C ALA A 148 33.04 -43.13 -155.66
N ASN A 149 32.19 -43.52 -154.70
CA ASN A 149 30.75 -43.71 -154.92
C ASN A 149 29.83 -42.80 -154.09
N TRP A 150 30.36 -41.79 -153.39
CA TRP A 150 29.58 -40.93 -152.48
C TRP A 150 29.17 -39.55 -153.04
N ASN A 151 29.59 -39.19 -154.26
CA ASN A 151 29.34 -37.87 -154.89
C ASN A 151 28.50 -37.96 -156.18
N ARG A 152 27.29 -38.55 -156.11
CA ARG A 152 26.26 -38.39 -157.15
C ARG A 152 25.04 -37.64 -156.61
N PRO A 153 24.39 -36.74 -157.39
CA PRO A 153 23.31 -35.90 -156.89
C PRO A 153 21.99 -36.68 -156.78
N GLY A 154 21.49 -36.86 -155.55
CA GLY A 154 20.15 -37.35 -155.18
C GLY A 154 20.11 -38.74 -154.51
N PRO A 155 19.14 -39.05 -153.62
CA PRO A 155 18.50 -38.27 -152.57
C PRO A 155 19.19 -38.55 -151.21
N ASN A 156 20.35 -37.95 -150.95
CA ASN A 156 21.08 -38.12 -149.67
C ASN A 156 20.53 -37.20 -148.56
N VAL A 157 19.22 -37.27 -148.31
CA VAL A 157 18.53 -36.52 -147.23
C VAL A 157 18.50 -37.30 -145.90
N LEU A 158 19.02 -38.53 -145.88
CA LEU A 158 18.95 -39.42 -144.71
C LEU A 158 20.08 -39.23 -143.69
N TRP A 159 21.32 -38.96 -144.12
CA TRP A 159 22.44 -38.77 -143.18
C TRP A 159 22.49 -37.38 -142.54
N GLN A 160 22.03 -36.34 -143.25
CA GLN A 160 21.96 -34.99 -142.71
C GLN A 160 20.93 -34.91 -141.56
N ARG A 161 19.84 -35.69 -141.63
CA ARG A 161 18.85 -35.83 -140.55
C ARG A 161 19.37 -36.61 -139.34
N ILE A 162 20.27 -37.57 -139.53
CA ILE A 162 20.93 -38.29 -138.42
C ILE A 162 21.93 -37.37 -137.71
N TYR A 163 22.67 -36.54 -138.45
CA TYR A 163 23.56 -35.55 -137.86
C TYR A 163 22.81 -34.43 -137.12
N THR A 164 21.67 -33.95 -137.65
CA THR A 164 20.81 -32.97 -136.95
C THR A 164 20.19 -33.54 -135.66
N GLU A 165 19.90 -34.83 -135.60
CA GLU A 165 19.35 -35.46 -134.39
C GLU A 165 20.42 -35.77 -133.33
N LEU A 166 21.69 -36.01 -133.74
CA LEU A 166 22.85 -36.03 -132.85
C LEU A 166 23.16 -34.64 -132.26
N ASP A 167 23.08 -33.57 -133.07
CA ASP A 167 23.20 -32.17 -132.62
C ASP A 167 22.11 -31.81 -131.58
N ARG A 168 20.88 -32.32 -131.79
CA ARG A 168 19.73 -32.14 -130.88
C ARG A 168 19.91 -32.93 -129.57
N LEU A 169 20.55 -34.10 -129.60
CA LEU A 169 20.89 -34.90 -128.43
C LEU A 169 22.04 -34.31 -127.59
N GLU A 170 23.02 -33.66 -128.22
CA GLU A 170 24.07 -32.89 -127.50
C GLU A 170 23.49 -31.64 -126.82
N THR A 171 22.46 -31.01 -127.40
CA THR A 171 21.79 -29.83 -126.83
C THR A 171 20.87 -30.18 -125.64
N CYS A 172 20.29 -31.39 -125.60
CA CYS A 172 19.49 -31.87 -124.46
C CYS A 172 20.33 -32.32 -123.25
N ARG A 173 21.63 -32.60 -123.42
CA ARG A 173 22.53 -33.01 -122.33
C ARG A 173 23.13 -31.81 -121.56
N ALA A 174 22.95 -30.59 -122.08
CA ALA A 174 23.47 -29.36 -121.48
C ALA A 174 22.44 -28.62 -120.58
N ALA A 175 21.23 -29.17 -120.42
CA ALA A 175 20.14 -28.52 -119.67
C ALA A 175 19.41 -29.51 -118.72
N SER A 176 20.12 -30.07 -117.75
CA SER A 176 19.53 -30.46 -116.45
C SER A 176 20.66 -30.72 -115.43
N PRO A 177 20.57 -30.19 -114.20
CA PRO A 177 21.64 -30.21 -113.20
C PRO A 177 21.58 -31.48 -112.34
N ASP A 178 22.71 -32.17 -112.18
CA ASP A 178 23.08 -32.95 -110.98
C ASP A 178 24.61 -33.20 -111.00
N ASP A 179 25.33 -32.20 -110.44
CA ASP A 179 26.57 -32.18 -109.60
C ASP A 179 27.82 -33.05 -109.95
N PRO A 180 29.10 -32.58 -109.76
CA PRO A 180 29.56 -31.72 -108.66
C PRO A 180 30.48 -30.54 -109.00
N LEU A 181 30.16 -29.36 -108.45
CA LEU A 181 31.05 -28.38 -107.79
C LEU A 181 30.23 -27.11 -107.47
N GLU A 182 29.35 -27.23 -106.47
CA GLU A 182 28.62 -26.11 -105.89
C GLU A 182 29.60 -25.08 -105.29
N ALA A 183 29.37 -23.78 -105.56
CA ALA A 183 30.04 -22.71 -104.82
C ALA A 183 29.59 -22.80 -103.34
N PRO A 184 30.48 -22.58 -102.35
CA PRO A 184 30.10 -22.69 -100.95
C PRO A 184 28.98 -21.70 -100.63
N GLN A 185 27.80 -22.21 -100.30
CA GLN A 185 26.69 -21.41 -99.78
C GLN A 185 27.11 -20.85 -98.43
N THR A 186 26.88 -19.54 -98.20
CA THR A 186 27.15 -18.95 -96.89
C THR A 186 26.07 -19.43 -95.92
N PRO A 187 26.42 -20.09 -94.80
CA PRO A 187 25.44 -20.64 -93.87
C PRO A 187 24.62 -19.55 -93.17
N THR A 188 23.32 -19.76 -93.01
CA THR A 188 22.45 -18.93 -92.17
C THR A 188 22.39 -19.50 -90.76
N VAL A 189 22.72 -18.69 -89.75
CA VAL A 189 22.77 -19.10 -88.33
C VAL A 189 21.55 -18.61 -87.58
N SER A 190 20.91 -19.51 -86.84
CA SER A 190 19.80 -19.24 -85.92
C SER A 190 20.12 -19.72 -84.52
N ILE A 191 19.40 -19.22 -83.51
CA ILE A 191 19.55 -19.61 -82.10
C ILE A 191 18.21 -20.02 -81.50
N SER A 192 18.21 -21.06 -80.68
CA SER A 192 17.07 -21.50 -79.88
C SER A 192 17.45 -21.64 -78.40
N ALA A 193 16.53 -21.32 -77.51
CA ALA A 193 16.71 -21.49 -76.07
C ALA A 193 16.40 -22.93 -75.64
N GLY A 194 17.07 -23.38 -74.57
CA GLY A 194 16.68 -24.55 -73.80
C GLY A 194 15.49 -24.28 -72.88
N ALA A 195 15.17 -25.23 -72.02
CA ALA A 195 14.12 -25.08 -71.01
C ALA A 195 14.49 -24.01 -69.96
N GLY A 196 13.47 -23.42 -69.33
CA GLY A 196 13.63 -22.57 -68.16
C GLY A 196 14.32 -23.30 -67.00
N ILE A 197 15.01 -22.55 -66.16
CA ILE A 197 15.77 -23.06 -65.01
C ILE A 197 15.34 -22.35 -63.73
N THR A 198 15.63 -22.94 -62.57
CA THR A 198 15.73 -22.23 -61.29
C THR A 198 17.13 -21.65 -61.16
N GLU A 199 17.31 -20.63 -60.33
CA GLU A 199 18.63 -20.11 -60.00
C GLU A 199 19.62 -21.20 -59.52
N GLY A 200 20.91 -20.97 -59.71
CA GLY A 200 21.96 -22.02 -59.65
C GLY A 200 22.01 -23.00 -60.83
N GLY A 201 21.02 -22.99 -61.71
CA GLY A 201 20.98 -23.78 -62.94
C GLY A 201 21.97 -23.32 -64.04
N THR A 202 21.90 -23.95 -65.21
CA THR A 202 22.69 -23.56 -66.39
C THR A 202 21.78 -23.35 -67.58
N ALA A 203 21.67 -22.11 -68.04
CA ALA A 203 20.94 -21.77 -69.26
C ALA A 203 21.73 -22.26 -70.47
N SER A 204 21.05 -22.96 -71.38
CA SER A 204 21.65 -23.51 -72.61
C SER A 204 20.97 -22.93 -73.83
N PHE A 205 21.76 -22.61 -74.85
CA PHE A 205 21.30 -22.16 -76.15
C PHE A 205 21.95 -23.01 -77.23
N THR A 206 21.17 -23.40 -78.24
CA THR A 206 21.66 -24.14 -79.41
C THR A 206 21.67 -23.21 -80.60
N LEU A 207 22.83 -23.10 -81.24
CA LEU A 207 23.00 -22.36 -82.48
C LEU A 207 23.06 -23.36 -83.64
N THR A 208 22.29 -23.09 -84.69
CA THR A 208 22.20 -23.97 -85.86
C THR A 208 22.52 -23.20 -87.13
N ALA A 209 23.41 -23.74 -87.97
CA ALA A 209 23.81 -23.20 -89.26
C ALA A 209 23.24 -24.06 -90.40
N SER A 210 22.52 -23.44 -91.33
CA SER A 210 21.96 -24.11 -92.51
C SER A 210 22.31 -23.38 -93.81
N PRO A 211 22.93 -24.04 -94.81
CA PRO A 211 23.46 -25.41 -94.75
C PRO A 211 24.62 -25.53 -93.74
N ALA A 212 24.97 -26.76 -93.33
CA ALA A 212 26.08 -26.97 -92.40
C ALA A 212 27.39 -26.41 -92.99
N PRO A 213 28.25 -25.75 -92.20
CA PRO A 213 29.42 -25.08 -92.74
C PRO A 213 30.49 -26.10 -93.14
N ALA A 214 31.16 -25.87 -94.27
CA ALA A 214 32.21 -26.78 -94.77
C ALA A 214 33.47 -26.81 -93.87
N THR A 215 33.67 -25.78 -93.05
CA THR A 215 34.72 -25.69 -92.01
C THR A 215 34.11 -25.11 -90.74
N THR A 216 34.75 -25.32 -89.59
CA THR A 216 34.30 -24.74 -88.32
C THR A 216 34.06 -23.23 -88.42
N LEU A 217 32.88 -22.79 -88.00
CA LEU A 217 32.40 -21.43 -88.06
C LEU A 217 32.39 -20.81 -86.66
N THR A 218 33.02 -19.64 -86.49
CA THR A 218 32.97 -18.89 -85.23
C THR A 218 31.87 -17.84 -85.29
N VAL A 219 30.85 -17.99 -84.45
CA VAL A 219 29.71 -17.09 -84.34
C VAL A 219 29.86 -16.22 -83.09
N THR A 220 29.63 -14.92 -83.24
CA THR A 220 29.66 -13.98 -82.11
C THR A 220 28.25 -13.83 -81.57
N VAL A 221 28.09 -13.93 -80.25
CA VAL A 221 26.81 -13.83 -79.55
C VAL A 221 26.95 -12.81 -78.42
N SER A 222 25.98 -11.91 -78.28
CA SER A 222 25.87 -11.04 -77.10
C SER A 222 24.94 -11.70 -76.09
N VAL A 223 25.42 -11.90 -74.87
CA VAL A 223 24.64 -12.47 -73.77
C VAL A 223 24.17 -11.36 -72.84
N GLY A 224 22.85 -11.23 -72.69
CA GLY A 224 22.21 -10.34 -71.74
C GLY A 224 21.58 -11.10 -70.57
N GLN A 225 21.12 -10.35 -69.58
CA GLN A 225 20.30 -10.88 -68.49
C GLN A 225 19.25 -9.86 -68.06
N THR A 226 18.14 -10.36 -67.52
CA THR A 226 17.17 -9.59 -66.72
C THR A 226 17.21 -10.17 -65.31
N GLY A 227 17.43 -9.31 -64.31
CA GLY A 227 17.85 -9.73 -62.97
C GLY A 227 19.38 -9.84 -62.82
N SER A 228 19.82 -10.40 -61.70
CA SER A 228 21.26 -10.54 -61.35
C SER A 228 21.75 -11.98 -61.37
N TYR A 229 21.14 -12.83 -62.20
CA TYR A 229 21.33 -14.28 -62.11
C TYR A 229 22.62 -14.82 -62.73
N ALA A 230 23.23 -14.21 -63.76
CA ALA A 230 24.40 -14.84 -64.38
C ALA A 230 25.67 -14.70 -63.53
N VAL A 231 26.48 -15.76 -63.49
CA VAL A 231 27.81 -15.71 -62.88
C VAL A 231 28.66 -14.62 -63.56
N ALA A 232 29.40 -13.86 -62.75
CA ALA A 232 30.23 -12.76 -63.22
C ALA A 232 31.13 -13.18 -64.41
N GLY A 233 31.07 -12.40 -65.49
CA GLY A 233 31.83 -12.64 -66.73
C GLY A 233 31.15 -13.56 -67.75
N GLN A 234 29.94 -14.07 -67.48
CA GLN A 234 29.18 -14.89 -68.42
C GLN A 234 28.24 -14.08 -69.34
N THR A 235 28.08 -12.78 -69.08
CA THR A 235 27.34 -11.80 -69.91
C THR A 235 28.28 -10.97 -70.79
N GLY A 236 27.73 -10.30 -71.80
CA GLY A 236 28.47 -9.54 -72.81
C GLY A 236 28.81 -10.38 -74.05
N THR A 237 29.78 -9.91 -74.84
CA THR A 237 30.15 -10.54 -76.11
C THR A 237 30.91 -11.85 -75.88
N ARG A 238 30.41 -12.93 -76.47
CA ARG A 238 30.98 -14.27 -76.43
C ARG A 238 31.08 -14.85 -77.84
N THR A 239 31.84 -15.92 -77.99
CA THR A 239 31.94 -16.66 -79.26
C THR A 239 31.50 -18.10 -79.06
N VAL A 240 30.83 -18.65 -80.07
CA VAL A 240 30.39 -20.04 -80.15
C VAL A 240 30.96 -20.63 -81.43
N THR A 241 31.55 -21.81 -81.35
CA THR A 241 31.99 -22.54 -82.55
C THR A 241 30.90 -23.49 -83.00
N ILE A 242 30.44 -23.33 -84.24
CA ILE A 242 29.59 -24.28 -84.95
C ILE A 242 30.51 -25.15 -85.80
N ASP A 243 30.50 -26.45 -85.57
CA ASP A 243 31.34 -27.38 -86.34
C ASP A 243 30.69 -27.76 -87.69
N THR A 244 31.32 -28.67 -88.42
CA THR A 244 30.82 -29.13 -89.73
C THR A 244 29.53 -29.96 -89.64
N THR A 245 29.01 -30.23 -88.44
CA THR A 245 27.68 -30.83 -88.26
C THR A 245 26.56 -29.79 -88.33
N GLY A 246 26.91 -28.50 -88.28
CA GLY A 246 25.94 -27.39 -88.34
C GLY A 246 25.34 -26.99 -87.00
N SER A 247 25.84 -27.51 -85.86
CA SER A 247 25.34 -27.15 -84.53
C SER A 247 26.45 -26.71 -83.58
N GLY A 248 26.13 -25.79 -82.67
CA GLY A 248 27.01 -25.36 -81.58
C GLY A 248 26.19 -24.98 -80.34
N THR A 249 26.79 -25.07 -79.15
CA THR A 249 26.09 -24.78 -77.89
C THR A 249 26.74 -23.65 -77.12
N LEU A 250 25.92 -22.74 -76.60
CA LEU A 250 26.30 -21.72 -75.63
C LEU A 250 25.68 -22.07 -74.28
N THR A 251 26.46 -21.99 -73.21
CA THR A 251 25.97 -22.17 -71.84
C THR A 251 26.31 -20.96 -70.97
N VAL A 252 25.34 -20.56 -70.15
CA VAL A 252 25.47 -19.47 -69.18
C VAL A 252 25.05 -20.05 -67.82
N THR A 253 26.00 -20.13 -66.89
CA THR A 253 25.72 -20.57 -65.52
C THR A 253 25.11 -19.43 -64.71
N THR A 254 24.08 -19.74 -63.92
CA THR A 254 23.52 -18.77 -62.97
C THR A 254 24.08 -18.98 -61.56
N VAL A 255 23.96 -17.97 -60.71
CA VAL A 255 24.29 -18.01 -59.27
C VAL A 255 23.06 -18.55 -58.53
N ASN A 256 23.29 -19.33 -57.46
CA ASN A 256 22.27 -19.62 -56.45
C ASN A 256 22.66 -18.81 -55.23
N ASP A 257 21.73 -18.09 -54.63
CA ASP A 257 21.99 -17.43 -53.36
C ASP A 257 20.88 -17.64 -52.34
N SER A 258 20.55 -16.60 -51.57
CA SER A 258 19.54 -16.67 -50.50
C SER A 258 18.69 -15.40 -50.46
N THR A 259 18.66 -14.67 -51.57
CA THR A 259 18.07 -13.35 -51.68
C THR A 259 16.78 -13.51 -52.47
N ASP A 260 15.63 -13.24 -51.84
CA ASP A 260 14.35 -13.16 -52.53
C ASP A 260 14.37 -12.04 -53.58
N GLU A 261 14.29 -12.44 -54.84
CA GLU A 261 14.35 -11.58 -56.01
C GLU A 261 13.22 -11.94 -56.99
N ALA A 262 12.93 -11.07 -57.96
CA ALA A 262 11.90 -11.36 -58.94
C ALA A 262 12.45 -12.23 -60.08
N ASP A 263 11.68 -13.23 -60.52
CA ASP A 263 11.98 -14.08 -61.68
C ASP A 263 12.60 -13.29 -62.86
N GLY A 264 13.70 -13.82 -63.38
CA GLY A 264 14.53 -13.20 -64.41
C GLY A 264 14.69 -14.03 -65.68
N SER A 265 15.71 -13.67 -66.48
CA SER A 265 16.08 -14.45 -67.68
C SER A 265 17.51 -14.22 -68.12
N ILE A 266 18.06 -15.18 -68.87
CA ILE A 266 19.29 -15.04 -69.66
C ILE A 266 18.92 -14.97 -71.13
N SER A 267 19.42 -13.97 -71.85
CA SER A 267 19.18 -13.81 -73.29
C SER A 267 20.48 -13.93 -74.07
N ALA A 268 20.39 -14.45 -75.30
CA ALA A 268 21.51 -14.58 -76.22
C ALA A 268 21.08 -14.12 -77.61
N THR A 269 21.83 -13.17 -78.17
CA THR A 269 21.57 -12.57 -79.49
C THR A 269 22.78 -12.75 -80.41
N ILE A 270 22.58 -13.43 -81.53
CA ILE A 270 23.59 -13.59 -82.58
C ILE A 270 23.94 -12.20 -83.14
N GLN A 271 25.22 -11.90 -83.21
CA GLN A 271 25.74 -10.66 -83.79
C GLN A 271 26.09 -10.87 -85.27
N THR A 272 26.20 -9.78 -86.04
CA THR A 272 26.71 -9.87 -87.41
C THR A 272 28.18 -10.26 -87.41
N GLY A 273 28.60 -11.06 -88.40
CA GLY A 273 29.96 -11.58 -88.48
C GLY A 273 30.32 -12.03 -89.90
N GLN A 274 31.54 -12.54 -90.05
CA GLN A 274 32.05 -13.02 -91.34
C GLN A 274 31.82 -14.53 -91.48
N GLY A 275 31.44 -14.98 -92.68
CA GLY A 275 31.28 -16.40 -92.99
C GLY A 275 29.92 -16.99 -92.62
N TYR A 276 28.96 -16.17 -92.20
CA TYR A 276 27.55 -16.56 -92.00
C TYR A 276 26.60 -15.39 -92.19
N GLN A 277 25.33 -15.70 -92.47
CA GLN A 277 24.22 -14.74 -92.40
C GLN A 277 23.44 -14.95 -91.09
N VAL A 278 22.95 -13.88 -90.48
CA VAL A 278 22.10 -13.97 -89.28
C VAL A 278 20.68 -14.31 -89.73
N GLY A 279 20.12 -15.41 -89.24
CA GLY A 279 18.75 -15.82 -89.52
C GLY A 279 17.71 -14.99 -88.77
N SER A 280 16.44 -15.16 -89.13
CA SER A 280 15.31 -14.48 -88.47
C SER A 280 15.23 -14.78 -86.97
N ALA A 281 15.45 -16.04 -86.58
CA ALA A 281 15.63 -16.46 -85.18
C ALA A 281 17.04 -16.10 -84.67
N SER A 282 17.26 -14.81 -84.43
CA SER A 282 18.57 -14.25 -84.03
C SER A 282 18.73 -14.02 -82.53
N THR A 283 17.64 -14.11 -81.75
CA THR A 283 17.64 -13.96 -80.28
C THR A 283 16.83 -15.07 -79.64
N ALA A 284 17.31 -15.57 -78.50
CA ALA A 284 16.61 -16.53 -77.67
C ALA A 284 16.78 -16.16 -76.18
N SER A 285 15.83 -16.56 -75.34
CA SER A 285 15.86 -16.30 -73.90
C SER A 285 15.47 -17.53 -73.10
N VAL A 286 16.18 -17.78 -71.99
CA VAL A 286 15.88 -18.81 -70.99
C VAL A 286 15.43 -18.11 -69.72
N SER A 287 14.23 -18.42 -69.22
CA SER A 287 13.73 -17.90 -67.94
C SER A 287 14.49 -18.50 -66.75
N VAL A 288 14.72 -17.67 -65.73
CA VAL A 288 15.35 -18.08 -64.46
C VAL A 288 14.36 -17.78 -63.34
N ALA A 289 13.86 -18.80 -62.66
CA ALA A 289 12.97 -18.66 -61.51
C ALA A 289 13.76 -18.47 -60.22
N ASP A 290 13.29 -17.55 -59.38
CA ASP A 290 13.74 -17.37 -58.01
C ASP A 290 13.13 -18.45 -57.10
N ASP A 291 13.92 -19.05 -56.22
CA ASP A 291 13.42 -20.05 -55.25
C ASP A 291 13.67 -19.67 -53.79
N ASP A 292 13.97 -18.40 -53.53
CA ASP A 292 14.18 -17.87 -52.19
C ASP A 292 12.91 -17.24 -51.62
N ASP A 293 12.68 -17.47 -50.31
CA ASP A 293 11.54 -16.88 -49.62
C ASP A 293 11.84 -15.44 -49.15
N PRO A 294 10.86 -14.52 -49.17
CA PRO A 294 11.01 -13.18 -48.62
C PRO A 294 11.42 -13.22 -47.14
N PRO A 295 12.25 -12.26 -46.67
CA PRO A 295 12.70 -12.25 -45.28
C PRO A 295 11.53 -12.12 -44.30
N VAL A 296 11.46 -13.05 -43.33
CA VAL A 296 10.41 -13.05 -42.30
C VAL A 296 10.57 -11.84 -41.37
N VAL A 297 9.70 -10.84 -41.52
CA VAL A 297 9.65 -9.68 -40.62
C VAL A 297 9.01 -10.08 -39.29
N LYS A 298 9.79 -10.07 -38.21
CA LYS A 298 9.27 -10.33 -36.86
C LYS A 298 8.46 -9.13 -36.35
N PRO A 299 7.25 -9.33 -35.82
CA PRO A 299 6.48 -8.27 -35.21
C PRO A 299 7.15 -7.75 -33.93
N THR A 300 7.01 -6.45 -33.67
CA THR A 300 7.39 -5.84 -32.40
C THR A 300 6.22 -5.92 -31.43
N VAL A 301 6.43 -6.48 -30.24
CA VAL A 301 5.39 -6.66 -29.21
C VAL A 301 5.53 -5.64 -28.09
N SER A 302 4.44 -4.96 -27.78
CA SER A 302 4.32 -4.03 -26.66
C SER A 302 3.21 -4.48 -25.71
N ILE A 303 3.25 -4.03 -24.45
CA ILE A 303 2.22 -4.29 -23.44
C ILE A 303 1.70 -2.98 -22.85
N GLY A 304 0.39 -2.91 -22.62
CA GLY A 304 -0.29 -1.82 -21.92
C GLY A 304 -1.14 -2.34 -20.76
N ALA A 305 -1.27 -1.52 -19.71
CA ALA A 305 -2.11 -1.82 -18.55
C ALA A 305 -3.54 -1.31 -18.75
N GLY A 306 -4.51 -2.01 -18.16
CA GLY A 306 -5.86 -1.51 -17.95
C GLY A 306 -5.93 -0.48 -16.82
N SER A 307 -7.15 -0.13 -16.41
CA SER A 307 -7.38 0.74 -15.24
C SER A 307 -6.97 0.06 -13.94
N GLY A 308 -6.68 0.88 -12.92
CA GLY A 308 -6.53 0.39 -11.54
C GLY A 308 -7.79 -0.32 -11.04
N ILE A 309 -7.60 -1.22 -10.09
CA ILE A 309 -8.66 -2.03 -9.47
C ILE A 309 -8.60 -1.90 -7.95
N THR A 310 -9.69 -2.25 -7.28
CA THR A 310 -9.66 -2.63 -5.85
C THR A 310 -9.34 -4.13 -5.76
N GLU A 311 -8.82 -4.57 -4.63
CA GLU A 311 -8.60 -5.99 -4.38
C GLU A 311 -9.88 -6.84 -4.55
N GLY A 312 -9.70 -8.13 -4.83
CA GLY A 312 -10.76 -9.00 -5.41
C GLY A 312 -11.12 -8.73 -6.88
N GLY A 313 -10.63 -7.64 -7.47
CA GLY A 313 -10.77 -7.34 -8.90
C GLY A 313 -9.95 -8.22 -9.84
N THR A 314 -9.94 -7.87 -11.13
CA THR A 314 -9.11 -8.54 -12.15
C THR A 314 -8.30 -7.52 -12.93
N ALA A 315 -6.97 -7.56 -12.77
CA ALA A 315 -6.05 -6.75 -13.53
C ALA A 315 -5.98 -7.28 -14.97
N SER A 316 -6.06 -6.38 -15.95
CA SER A 316 -6.02 -6.71 -17.37
C SER A 316 -4.84 -6.00 -18.04
N PHE A 317 -4.13 -6.73 -18.90
CA PHE A 317 -3.07 -6.20 -19.74
C PHE A 317 -3.36 -6.53 -21.20
N THR A 318 -3.13 -5.57 -22.08
CA THR A 318 -3.30 -5.72 -23.53
C THR A 318 -1.93 -5.77 -24.18
N LEU A 319 -1.63 -6.87 -24.86
CA LEU A 319 -0.46 -7.00 -25.68
C LEU A 319 -0.82 -6.67 -27.14
N THR A 320 0.07 -5.97 -27.83
CA THR A 320 -0.10 -5.59 -29.24
C THR A 320 1.16 -5.92 -30.04
N ALA A 321 0.98 -6.33 -31.28
CA ALA A 321 2.06 -6.69 -32.22
C ALA A 321 1.97 -5.84 -33.49
N SER A 322 3.10 -5.23 -33.89
CA SER A 322 3.20 -4.44 -35.12
C SER A 322 4.48 -4.77 -35.92
N PRO A 323 4.39 -5.11 -37.23
CA PRO A 323 3.15 -5.35 -37.99
C PRO A 323 2.33 -6.51 -37.41
N ARG A 324 1.07 -6.68 -37.84
CA ARG A 324 0.26 -7.80 -37.34
C ARG A 324 0.89 -9.14 -37.76
N PRO A 325 0.91 -10.15 -36.88
CA PRO A 325 1.47 -11.46 -37.22
C PRO A 325 0.70 -12.13 -38.37
N ALA A 326 1.41 -12.75 -39.32
CA ALA A 326 0.79 -13.56 -40.38
C ALA A 326 0.18 -14.87 -39.85
N ALA A 327 0.67 -15.36 -38.71
CA ALA A 327 0.14 -16.49 -37.95
C ALA A 327 0.20 -16.18 -36.44
N PRO A 328 -0.65 -16.81 -35.59
CA PRO A 328 -0.63 -16.56 -34.15
C PRO A 328 0.75 -16.79 -33.53
N ILE A 329 1.20 -15.84 -32.70
CA ILE A 329 2.46 -15.94 -31.96
C ILE A 329 2.19 -16.14 -30.47
N THR A 330 3.04 -16.93 -29.81
CA THR A 330 3.02 -17.08 -28.34
C THR A 330 4.06 -16.14 -27.73
N VAL A 331 3.60 -15.25 -26.86
CA VAL A 331 4.43 -14.27 -26.14
C VAL A 331 4.59 -14.73 -24.69
N THR A 332 5.82 -14.76 -24.20
CA THR A 332 6.11 -15.05 -22.80
C THR A 332 6.12 -13.77 -22.00
N VAL A 333 5.44 -13.76 -20.85
CA VAL A 333 5.30 -12.61 -19.96
C VAL A 333 5.66 -13.05 -18.54
N SER A 334 6.46 -12.26 -17.83
CA SER A 334 6.70 -12.44 -16.39
C SER A 334 5.74 -11.55 -15.62
N VAL A 335 4.93 -12.13 -14.75
CA VAL A 335 3.98 -11.42 -13.90
C VAL A 335 4.54 -11.35 -12.48
N THR A 336 4.62 -10.15 -11.93
CA THR A 336 5.01 -9.89 -10.54
C THR A 336 3.94 -9.09 -9.83
N GLN A 337 4.02 -9.04 -8.50
CA GLN A 337 3.15 -8.22 -7.67
C GLN A 337 3.99 -7.40 -6.69
N ASN A 338 3.49 -6.22 -6.35
CA ASN A 338 3.88 -5.45 -5.17
C ASN A 338 2.71 -5.52 -4.18
N GLY A 339 2.96 -5.95 -2.95
CA GLY A 339 1.92 -6.42 -2.03
C GLY A 339 1.60 -7.91 -2.19
N SER A 340 0.53 -8.37 -1.55
CA SER A 340 0.12 -9.78 -1.55
C SER A 340 -1.22 -10.06 -2.27
N PHE A 341 -1.53 -9.27 -3.30
CA PHE A 341 -2.86 -9.24 -3.89
C PHE A 341 -3.19 -10.36 -4.89
N ALA A 342 -2.25 -10.94 -5.64
CA ALA A 342 -2.63 -11.90 -6.69
C ALA A 342 -3.02 -13.25 -6.12
N VAL A 343 -4.04 -13.88 -6.71
CA VAL A 343 -4.39 -15.27 -6.40
C VAL A 343 -3.18 -16.18 -6.65
N ALA A 344 -2.98 -17.15 -5.76
CA ALA A 344 -1.87 -18.11 -5.85
C ALA A 344 -1.78 -18.75 -7.25
N GLY A 345 -0.59 -18.69 -7.85
CA GLY A 345 -0.31 -19.20 -9.20
C GLY A 345 -0.58 -18.24 -10.36
N GLN A 346 -1.07 -17.02 -10.09
CA GLN A 346 -1.25 -16.00 -11.13
C GLN A 346 0.00 -15.15 -11.40
N THR A 347 1.03 -15.26 -10.56
CA THR A 347 2.36 -14.65 -10.72
C THR A 347 3.39 -15.65 -11.30
N GLY A 348 4.52 -15.14 -11.78
CA GLY A 348 5.56 -15.92 -12.44
C GLY A 348 5.44 -15.88 -13.97
N THR A 349 6.04 -16.86 -14.64
CA THR A 349 6.06 -16.94 -16.10
C THR A 349 4.71 -17.41 -16.64
N ARG A 350 4.13 -16.63 -17.55
CA ARG A 350 2.88 -16.91 -18.24
C ARG A 350 3.04 -16.70 -19.75
N THR A 351 2.09 -17.20 -20.52
CA THR A 351 2.08 -17.06 -21.97
C THR A 351 0.77 -16.44 -22.45
N VAL A 352 0.86 -15.56 -23.44
CA VAL A 352 -0.28 -14.93 -24.12
C VAL A 352 -0.17 -15.23 -25.60
N THR A 353 -1.27 -15.60 -26.25
CA THR A 353 -1.31 -15.71 -27.71
C THR A 353 -1.74 -14.38 -28.29
N ILE A 354 -0.95 -13.82 -29.21
CA ILE A 354 -1.36 -12.72 -30.08
C ILE A 354 -1.72 -13.35 -31.42
N ASP A 355 -2.99 -13.26 -31.80
CA ASP A 355 -3.49 -13.81 -33.05
C ASP A 355 -3.17 -12.91 -34.26
N THR A 356 -3.74 -13.23 -35.43
CA THR A 356 -3.56 -12.46 -36.66
C THR A 356 -4.25 -11.08 -36.60
N THR A 357 -5.10 -10.83 -35.60
CA THR A 357 -5.60 -9.49 -35.30
C THR A 357 -4.55 -8.64 -34.59
N GLY A 358 -3.39 -9.19 -34.20
CA GLY A 358 -2.29 -8.40 -33.63
C GLY A 358 -2.53 -7.90 -32.21
N SER A 359 -3.51 -8.44 -31.49
CA SER A 359 -3.70 -8.18 -30.06
C SER A 359 -3.97 -9.46 -29.27
N GLY A 360 -3.59 -9.47 -27.99
CA GLY A 360 -3.89 -10.52 -27.03
C GLY A 360 -4.08 -9.93 -25.63
N THR A 361 -4.77 -10.64 -24.75
CA THR A 361 -5.04 -10.17 -23.38
C THR A 361 -4.46 -11.11 -22.34
N LEU A 362 -3.92 -10.53 -21.27
CA LEU A 362 -3.48 -11.22 -20.06
C LEU A 362 -4.32 -10.71 -18.90
N THR A 363 -4.90 -11.63 -18.12
CA THR A 363 -5.63 -11.28 -16.91
C THR A 363 -4.99 -11.92 -15.67
N VAL A 364 -5.00 -11.15 -14.59
CA VAL A 364 -4.49 -11.55 -13.27
C VAL A 364 -5.57 -11.22 -12.25
N THR A 365 -6.16 -12.24 -11.65
CA THR A 365 -7.16 -12.07 -10.59
C THR A 365 -6.47 -11.78 -9.26
N THR A 366 -7.02 -10.84 -8.50
CA THR A 366 -6.59 -10.57 -7.12
C THR A 366 -7.52 -11.25 -6.11
N VAL A 367 -7.03 -11.45 -4.89
CA VAL A 367 -7.80 -11.91 -3.73
C VAL A 367 -8.46 -10.69 -3.10
N ALA A 368 -9.68 -10.85 -2.56
CA ALA A 368 -10.24 -9.91 -1.59
C ALA A 368 -10.13 -10.58 -0.23
N ASP A 369 -9.68 -9.85 0.79
CA ASP A 369 -9.65 -10.37 2.14
C ASP A 369 -10.18 -9.36 3.19
N THR A 370 -9.56 -9.29 4.36
CA THR A 370 -10.00 -8.42 5.46
C THR A 370 -8.80 -7.77 6.17
N THR A 371 -7.64 -7.80 5.54
CA THR A 371 -6.36 -7.40 6.12
C THR A 371 -6.02 -6.02 5.59
N ASP A 372 -5.99 -5.02 6.46
CA ASP A 372 -5.46 -3.70 6.10
C ASP A 372 -3.99 -3.81 5.69
N GLU A 373 -3.76 -3.59 4.41
CA GLU A 373 -2.45 -3.59 3.78
C GLU A 373 -2.25 -2.29 2.97
N ALA A 374 -1.01 -2.02 2.55
CA ALA A 374 -0.76 -0.85 1.70
C ALA A 374 -1.16 -1.17 0.25
N ASP A 375 -1.74 -0.18 -0.44
CA ASP A 375 -1.97 -0.20 -1.89
C ASP A 375 -0.78 -0.78 -2.66
N GLY A 376 -1.07 -1.69 -3.58
CA GLY A 376 -0.07 -2.43 -4.34
C GLY A 376 -0.25 -2.34 -5.85
N SER A 377 0.32 -3.31 -6.54
CA SER A 377 0.19 -3.42 -8.00
C SER A 377 0.47 -4.81 -8.53
N ILE A 378 -0.11 -5.12 -9.68
CA ILE A 378 0.28 -6.24 -10.54
C ILE A 378 1.08 -5.68 -11.71
N SER A 379 2.25 -6.25 -11.98
CA SER A 379 3.10 -5.83 -13.11
C SER A 379 3.35 -7.00 -14.05
N ALA A 380 3.36 -6.72 -15.34
CA ALA A 380 3.59 -7.70 -16.39
C ALA A 380 4.69 -7.20 -17.33
N THR A 381 5.71 -8.04 -17.57
CA THR A 381 6.87 -7.73 -18.40
C THR A 381 7.05 -8.75 -19.51
N VAL A 382 6.97 -8.30 -20.75
CA VAL A 382 7.22 -9.11 -21.95
C VAL A 382 8.67 -9.59 -21.96
N GLN A 383 8.86 -10.90 -22.08
CA GLN A 383 10.17 -11.54 -22.16
C GLN A 383 10.62 -11.67 -23.62
N SER A 384 11.93 -11.86 -23.84
CA SER A 384 12.47 -12.12 -25.18
C SER A 384 11.93 -13.44 -25.75
N GLY A 385 11.72 -13.47 -27.07
CA GLY A 385 11.18 -14.62 -27.79
C GLY A 385 11.74 -14.75 -29.21
N GLY A 386 11.60 -15.94 -29.80
CA GLY A 386 12.13 -16.22 -31.15
C GLY A 386 11.26 -15.66 -32.27
N SER A 387 9.94 -15.55 -32.08
CA SER A 387 8.95 -15.18 -33.10
C SER A 387 8.57 -13.70 -33.12
N TYR A 388 9.14 -12.88 -32.23
CA TYR A 388 8.86 -11.45 -32.12
C TYR A 388 10.09 -10.70 -31.58
N VAL A 389 10.04 -9.37 -31.66
CA VAL A 389 10.99 -8.46 -31.00
C VAL A 389 10.25 -7.76 -29.85
N VAL A 390 10.91 -7.58 -28.71
CA VAL A 390 10.33 -6.85 -27.57
C VAL A 390 10.38 -5.35 -27.87
N GLY A 391 9.23 -4.68 -27.81
CA GLY A 391 9.09 -3.25 -28.01
C GLY A 391 9.59 -2.43 -26.82
N SER A 392 9.61 -1.10 -26.97
CA SER A 392 10.03 -0.18 -25.92
C SER A 392 9.09 -0.19 -24.71
N ALA A 393 7.79 -0.34 -24.95
CA ALA A 393 6.79 -0.58 -23.90
C ALA A 393 6.77 -2.07 -23.54
N SER A 394 7.82 -2.53 -22.86
CA SER A 394 8.04 -3.93 -22.51
C SER A 394 7.45 -4.34 -21.16
N SER A 395 7.03 -3.38 -20.32
CA SER A 395 6.36 -3.63 -19.06
C SER A 395 5.19 -2.68 -18.83
N ALA A 396 4.20 -3.15 -18.09
CA ALA A 396 3.04 -2.37 -17.67
C ALA A 396 2.60 -2.79 -16.26
N SER A 397 1.94 -1.89 -15.54
CA SER A 397 1.51 -2.11 -14.16
C SER A 397 0.07 -1.62 -13.94
N VAL A 398 -0.73 -2.43 -13.25
CA VAL A 398 -2.09 -2.10 -12.79
C VAL A 398 -2.03 -1.91 -11.28
N SER A 399 -2.45 -0.76 -10.77
CA SER A 399 -2.54 -0.50 -9.33
C SER A 399 -3.69 -1.29 -8.72
N VAL A 400 -3.48 -1.80 -7.50
CA VAL A 400 -4.47 -2.49 -6.69
C VAL A 400 -4.65 -1.70 -5.41
N ALA A 401 -5.85 -1.17 -5.18
CA ALA A 401 -6.20 -0.48 -3.94
C ALA A 401 -6.67 -1.48 -2.88
N ASP A 402 -6.18 -1.29 -1.67
CA ASP A 402 -6.69 -1.94 -0.47
C ASP A 402 -7.97 -1.20 -0.01
N ASP A 403 -9.04 -1.93 0.29
CA ASP A 403 -10.29 -1.37 0.80
C ASP A 403 -10.64 -1.83 2.21
N ASP A 404 -9.66 -2.35 2.95
CA ASP A 404 -9.83 -2.80 4.32
C ASP A 404 -9.43 -1.71 5.33
N ASP A 405 -10.21 -1.63 6.42
CA ASP A 405 -9.92 -0.66 7.48
C ASP A 405 -8.81 -1.18 8.41
N PRO A 406 -7.88 -0.32 8.86
CA PRO A 406 -6.88 -0.69 9.86
C PRO A 406 -7.52 -1.26 11.12
N PRO A 407 -6.90 -2.28 11.75
CA PRO A 407 -7.46 -2.90 12.94
C PRO A 407 -7.67 -1.85 14.04
N ALA A 408 -8.84 -1.90 14.67
CA ALA A 408 -9.21 -0.96 15.72
C ALA A 408 -8.20 -1.01 16.88
N VAL A 409 -7.54 0.12 17.16
CA VAL A 409 -6.61 0.23 18.29
C VAL A 409 -7.40 0.26 19.59
N VAL A 410 -7.17 -0.73 20.45
CA VAL A 410 -7.80 -0.79 21.78
C VAL A 410 -7.12 0.22 22.71
N PRO A 411 -7.81 1.25 23.21
CA PRO A 411 -7.22 2.24 24.11
C PRO A 411 -6.85 1.65 25.47
N ALA A 412 -5.73 2.12 26.03
CA ALA A 412 -5.38 1.94 27.43
C ALA A 412 -5.98 3.08 28.27
N VAL A 413 -6.73 2.75 29.31
CA VAL A 413 -7.41 3.71 30.18
C VAL A 413 -6.67 3.86 31.50
N SER A 414 -6.31 5.08 31.88
CA SER A 414 -5.75 5.40 33.19
C SER A 414 -6.69 6.31 33.99
N ILE A 415 -6.49 6.36 35.31
CA ILE A 415 -7.28 7.20 36.21
C ILE A 415 -6.36 8.01 37.13
N ALA A 416 -6.66 9.30 37.30
CA ALA A 416 -5.97 10.19 38.22
C ALA A 416 -6.96 10.79 39.23
N GLY A 417 -6.52 10.95 40.47
CA GLY A 417 -7.26 11.67 41.51
C GLY A 417 -6.86 13.16 41.51
N GLY A 418 -7.80 14.02 41.87
CA GLY A 418 -7.55 15.43 42.13
C GLY A 418 -6.74 15.68 43.40
N GLY A 419 -6.61 16.95 43.78
CA GLY A 419 -6.02 17.33 45.07
C GLY A 419 -6.88 16.88 46.25
N GLY A 420 -6.27 16.76 47.43
CA GLY A 420 -6.99 16.49 48.67
C GLY A 420 -8.04 17.57 48.97
N ILE A 421 -9.08 17.16 49.69
CA ILE A 421 -10.22 17.99 50.07
C ILE A 421 -10.41 17.96 51.59
N THR A 422 -11.09 18.97 52.13
CA THR A 422 -11.75 18.88 53.44
C THR A 422 -13.09 18.18 53.26
N GLU A 423 -13.62 17.58 54.32
CA GLU A 423 -14.97 17.04 54.31
C GLU A 423 -16.03 18.07 53.84
N GLY A 424 -17.16 17.58 53.36
CA GLY A 424 -18.11 18.39 52.55
C GLY A 424 -17.68 18.72 51.11
N GLY A 425 -16.40 18.54 50.77
CA GLY A 425 -15.89 18.70 49.41
C GLY A 425 -16.36 17.62 48.41
N ALA A 426 -15.93 17.75 47.16
CA ALA A 426 -16.14 16.73 46.13
C ALA A 426 -14.81 16.21 45.59
N ALA A 427 -14.53 14.93 45.81
CA ALA A 427 -13.35 14.26 45.28
C ALA A 427 -13.51 14.07 43.76
N VAL A 428 -12.64 14.69 42.97
CA VAL A 428 -12.68 14.62 41.50
C VAL A 428 -11.69 13.56 40.99
N PHE A 429 -12.13 12.75 40.05
CA PHE A 429 -11.31 11.78 39.33
C PHE A 429 -11.38 12.04 37.84
N THR A 430 -10.27 11.87 37.15
CA THR A 430 -10.15 12.03 35.70
C THR A 430 -9.71 10.72 35.08
N VAL A 431 -10.52 10.19 34.17
CA VAL A 431 -10.21 9.00 33.37
C VAL A 431 -9.74 9.42 31.99
N THR A 432 -8.67 8.79 31.49
CA THR A 432 -8.06 9.13 30.21
C THR A 432 -7.83 7.87 29.38
N ALA A 433 -8.25 7.89 28.12
CA ALA A 433 -8.05 6.82 27.15
C ALA A 433 -6.95 7.22 26.15
N THR A 434 -5.97 6.34 25.96
CA THR A 434 -4.87 6.54 25.00
C THR A 434 -4.68 5.30 24.11
N PRO A 435 -4.75 5.42 22.76
CA PRO A 435 -5.13 6.62 22.01
C PRO A 435 -6.58 7.06 22.27
N LYS A 436 -6.96 8.24 21.79
CA LYS A 436 -8.34 8.74 21.92
C LYS A 436 -9.30 7.81 21.17
N PRO A 437 -10.45 7.45 21.77
CA PRO A 437 -11.36 6.53 21.13
C PRO A 437 -12.11 7.21 19.98
N ALA A 438 -12.33 6.49 18.87
CA ALA A 438 -13.05 7.00 17.69
C ALA A 438 -14.56 7.15 17.94
N THR A 439 -15.12 6.38 18.88
CA THR A 439 -16.50 6.45 19.35
C THR A 439 -16.52 6.51 20.89
N PRO A 440 -17.61 6.99 21.53
CA PRO A 440 -17.67 7.05 22.99
C PRO A 440 -17.42 5.70 23.67
N LEU A 441 -16.49 5.68 24.63
CA LEU A 441 -16.03 4.48 25.34
C LEU A 441 -16.60 4.44 26.75
N THR A 442 -17.38 3.41 27.09
CA THR A 442 -17.89 3.19 28.45
C THR A 442 -16.87 2.44 29.31
N VAL A 443 -16.41 3.09 30.38
CA VAL A 443 -15.43 2.58 31.34
C VAL A 443 -16.11 2.29 32.67
N THR A 444 -15.79 1.15 33.27
CA THR A 444 -16.30 0.80 34.61
C THR A 444 -15.27 1.14 35.67
N VAL A 445 -15.70 1.86 36.71
CA VAL A 445 -14.88 2.21 37.89
C VAL A 445 -15.54 1.68 39.16
N SER A 446 -14.75 1.27 40.14
CA SER A 446 -15.22 0.97 41.49
C SER A 446 -14.75 2.05 42.44
N VAL A 447 -15.69 2.74 43.08
CA VAL A 447 -15.42 3.78 44.07
C VAL A 447 -15.44 3.16 45.47
N GLY A 448 -14.39 3.40 46.24
CA GLY A 448 -14.26 3.01 47.64
C GLY A 448 -13.97 4.21 48.53
N GLN A 449 -13.98 3.99 49.84
CA GLN A 449 -13.61 5.01 50.83
C GLN A 449 -12.82 4.39 51.99
N THR A 450 -12.00 5.21 52.63
CA THR A 450 -11.43 4.97 53.96
C THR A 450 -11.97 6.06 54.87
N GLY A 451 -12.51 5.69 56.04
CA GLY A 451 -13.36 6.58 56.84
C GLY A 451 -14.84 6.53 56.39
N SER A 452 -15.66 7.42 56.94
CA SER A 452 -17.11 7.49 56.68
C SER A 452 -17.53 8.70 55.83
N TYR A 453 -16.60 9.27 55.06
CA TYR A 453 -16.79 10.55 54.39
C TYR A 453 -17.71 10.56 53.17
N ALA A 454 -17.88 9.48 52.39
CA ALA A 454 -18.68 9.57 51.15
C ALA A 454 -20.19 9.65 51.44
N VAL A 455 -20.89 10.51 50.69
CA VAL A 455 -22.36 10.56 50.73
C VAL A 455 -22.94 9.19 50.35
N ALA A 456 -24.02 8.79 51.05
CA ALA A 456 -24.69 7.52 50.84
C ALA A 456 -25.01 7.24 49.36
N GLY A 457 -24.58 6.08 48.86
CA GLY A 457 -24.78 5.65 47.46
C GLY A 457 -23.72 6.12 46.47
N GLN A 458 -22.71 6.88 46.90
CA GLN A 458 -21.62 7.34 46.02
C GLN A 458 -20.47 6.33 45.86
N THR A 459 -20.43 5.30 46.72
CA THR A 459 -19.47 4.18 46.66
C THR A 459 -20.04 3.00 45.86
N GLY A 460 -19.17 2.10 45.41
CA GLY A 460 -19.52 0.94 44.58
C GLY A 460 -19.19 1.15 43.09
N THR A 461 -19.75 0.28 42.24
CA THR A 461 -19.48 0.27 40.80
C THR A 461 -20.24 1.38 40.08
N ARG A 462 -19.55 2.12 39.21
CA ARG A 462 -20.09 3.21 38.38
C ARG A 462 -19.54 3.10 36.97
N THR A 463 -20.23 3.70 36.02
CA THR A 463 -19.79 3.82 34.62
C THR A 463 -19.44 5.26 34.28
N VAL A 464 -18.36 5.47 33.55
CA VAL A 464 -17.92 6.77 33.01
C VAL A 464 -17.78 6.64 31.49
N THR A 465 -18.36 7.56 30.73
CA THR A 465 -18.29 7.55 29.27
C THR A 465 -17.22 8.53 28.80
N ILE A 466 -16.09 8.01 28.31
CA ILE A 466 -15.03 8.82 27.71
C ILE A 466 -15.44 9.15 26.26
N GLY A 467 -15.64 10.43 25.98
CA GLY A 467 -15.92 10.91 24.62
C GLY A 467 -14.70 10.82 23.69
N THR A 468 -14.87 11.26 22.45
CA THR A 468 -13.79 11.29 21.44
C THR A 468 -12.67 12.30 21.77
N SER A 469 -12.84 13.13 22.80
CA SER A 469 -11.80 13.99 23.37
C SER A 469 -10.67 13.21 24.04
N GLY A 470 -10.94 11.98 24.51
CA GLY A 470 -10.01 11.09 25.19
C GLY A 470 -9.96 11.20 26.71
N THR A 471 -10.69 12.13 27.31
CA THR A 471 -10.66 12.35 28.77
C THR A 471 -12.05 12.72 29.28
N GLU A 472 -12.41 12.21 30.45
CA GLU A 472 -13.66 12.54 31.15
C GLU A 472 -13.39 12.62 32.67
N SER A 473 -14.13 13.46 33.38
CA SER A 473 -14.03 13.59 34.84
C SER A 473 -15.34 13.24 35.53
N PHE A 474 -15.27 12.64 36.71
CA PHE A 474 -16.42 12.43 37.58
C PHE A 474 -16.07 12.80 39.01
N SER A 475 -17.09 13.09 39.82
CA SER A 475 -16.91 13.45 41.23
C SER A 475 -17.66 12.53 42.19
N VAL A 476 -17.13 12.45 43.41
CA VAL A 476 -17.69 11.75 44.55
C VAL A 476 -17.84 12.77 45.67
N ALA A 477 -19.07 13.08 46.05
CA ALA A 477 -19.35 14.03 47.14
C ALA A 477 -19.05 13.39 48.50
N THR A 478 -18.48 14.18 49.42
CA THR A 478 -18.32 13.81 50.83
C THR A 478 -19.36 14.52 51.70
N VAL A 479 -19.59 13.98 52.90
CA VAL A 479 -20.44 14.54 53.95
C VAL A 479 -19.62 15.57 54.74
N ASP A 480 -20.28 16.60 55.25
CA ASP A 480 -19.78 17.60 56.20
C ASP A 480 -20.61 17.38 57.47
N ASP A 481 -19.97 17.08 58.61
CA ASP A 481 -20.68 16.89 59.86
C ASP A 481 -20.09 17.63 61.08
N THR A 482 -20.13 17.05 62.28
CA THR A 482 -19.66 17.70 63.52
C THR A 482 -18.88 16.71 64.40
N THR A 483 -18.43 15.61 63.83
CA THR A 483 -17.86 14.47 64.53
C THR A 483 -16.36 14.48 64.25
N ASP A 484 -15.55 14.64 65.30
CA ASP A 484 -14.11 14.42 65.21
C ASP A 484 -13.82 12.97 64.79
N GLU A 485 -13.36 12.82 63.55
CA GLU A 485 -12.95 11.56 62.95
C GLU A 485 -11.49 11.63 62.45
N ALA A 486 -10.91 10.49 62.07
CA ALA A 486 -9.55 10.48 61.52
C ALA A 486 -9.58 10.71 60.00
N ASP A 487 -8.64 11.52 59.51
CA ASP A 487 -8.42 11.75 58.06
C ASP A 487 -8.59 10.48 57.22
N GLY A 488 -9.36 10.62 56.14
CA GLY A 488 -9.78 9.54 55.27
C GLY A 488 -9.38 9.71 53.81
N SER A 489 -10.04 8.96 52.93
CA SER A 489 -9.88 9.12 51.48
C SER A 489 -11.04 8.55 50.69
N ILE A 490 -11.25 9.09 49.49
CA ILE A 490 -12.05 8.46 48.44
C ILE A 490 -11.10 7.82 47.44
N SER A 491 -11.35 6.59 47.03
CA SER A 491 -10.57 5.89 46.01
C SER A 491 -11.42 5.49 44.81
N ALA A 492 -10.82 5.44 43.63
CA ALA A 492 -11.44 4.95 42.42
C ALA A 492 -10.50 3.99 41.69
N THR A 493 -10.99 2.80 41.35
CA THR A 493 -10.22 1.75 40.69
C THR A 493 -10.90 1.35 39.38
N LEU A 494 -10.16 1.40 38.27
CA LEU A 494 -10.63 0.94 36.97
C LEU A 494 -10.86 -0.57 36.98
N GLN A 495 -11.99 -1.00 36.42
CA GLN A 495 -12.31 -2.41 36.23
C GLN A 495 -12.02 -2.82 34.78
N SER A 496 -11.75 -4.11 34.55
CA SER A 496 -11.67 -4.67 33.19
C SER A 496 -13.02 -4.54 32.49
N GLY A 497 -13.01 -4.20 31.19
CA GLY A 497 -14.21 -4.06 30.38
C GLY A 497 -13.96 -4.39 28.91
N GLN A 498 -14.99 -4.21 28.06
CA GLN A 498 -14.87 -4.39 26.62
C GLN A 498 -14.43 -3.09 25.94
N GLY A 499 -13.63 -3.20 24.88
CA GLY A 499 -13.19 -2.04 24.09
C GLY A 499 -12.08 -1.21 24.71
N TYR A 500 -11.50 -1.61 25.85
CA TYR A 500 -10.33 -0.98 26.46
C TYR A 500 -9.50 -1.94 27.30
N THR A 501 -8.26 -1.55 27.60
CA THR A 501 -7.41 -2.20 28.60
C THR A 501 -7.18 -1.26 29.79
N VAL A 502 -6.97 -1.82 30.99
CA VAL A 502 -6.59 -1.02 32.15
C VAL A 502 -5.11 -0.64 32.03
N GLY A 503 -4.85 0.65 31.90
CA GLY A 503 -3.52 1.25 31.86
C GLY A 503 -2.97 1.55 33.25
N SER A 504 -1.84 2.26 33.28
CA SER A 504 -1.18 2.70 34.50
C SER A 504 -1.21 4.22 34.62
N PRO A 505 -1.62 4.79 35.76
CA PRO A 505 -2.17 4.12 36.93
C PRO A 505 -3.61 3.60 36.71
N GLY A 506 -3.91 2.42 37.26
CA GLY A 506 -5.23 1.78 37.22
C GLY A 506 -6.15 2.13 38.39
N ALA A 507 -5.62 2.82 39.40
CA ALA A 507 -6.35 3.28 40.58
C ALA A 507 -5.78 4.61 41.06
N ALA A 508 -6.62 5.42 41.70
CA ALA A 508 -6.24 6.67 42.32
C ALA A 508 -7.03 6.90 43.61
N ALA A 509 -6.51 7.76 44.49
CA ALA A 509 -7.18 8.19 45.71
C ALA A 509 -7.06 9.71 45.89
N VAL A 510 -8.06 10.28 46.55
CA VAL A 510 -8.14 11.68 46.97
C VAL A 510 -8.27 11.67 48.49
N ALA A 511 -7.35 12.34 49.18
CA ALA A 511 -7.39 12.46 50.64
C ALA A 511 -8.55 13.36 51.08
N VAL A 512 -9.17 13.02 52.21
CA VAL A 512 -10.22 13.81 52.86
C VAL A 512 -9.74 14.12 54.27
N THR A 513 -9.63 15.41 54.62
CA THR A 513 -9.26 15.84 55.97
C THR A 513 -10.50 16.18 56.77
N ASP A 514 -10.50 15.72 58.02
CA ASP A 514 -11.47 16.10 59.05
C ASP A 514 -11.23 17.56 59.47
N ASP A 515 -12.29 18.35 59.66
CA ASP A 515 -12.17 19.72 60.20
C ASP A 515 -12.92 19.98 61.50
N ASP A 516 -13.36 18.90 62.17
CA ASP A 516 -14.01 18.96 63.47
C ASP A 516 -13.05 18.83 64.66
N ASP A 517 -13.39 19.51 65.77
CA ASP A 517 -12.61 19.46 67.01
C ASP A 517 -13.04 18.27 67.89
N PRO A 518 -12.10 17.62 68.61
CA PRO A 518 -12.43 16.55 69.55
C PRO A 518 -13.40 17.02 70.63
N PRO A 519 -14.32 16.15 71.10
CA PRO A 519 -15.30 16.51 72.10
C PRO A 519 -14.64 16.97 73.41
N VAL A 520 -15.10 18.11 73.94
CA VAL A 520 -14.65 18.63 75.23
C VAL A 520 -15.21 17.78 76.37
N VAL A 521 -14.34 17.07 77.08
CA VAL A 521 -14.73 16.30 78.28
C VAL A 521 -14.71 17.21 79.51
N GLU A 522 -15.87 17.38 80.17
CA GLU A 522 -15.92 18.11 81.44
C GLU A 522 -15.22 17.32 82.56
N PRO A 523 -14.29 17.95 83.32
CA PRO A 523 -13.64 17.31 84.44
C PRO A 523 -14.60 17.02 85.60
N THR A 524 -14.40 15.91 86.29
CA THR A 524 -15.05 15.61 87.58
C THR A 524 -14.20 16.15 88.73
N VAL A 525 -14.78 16.96 89.62
CA VAL A 525 -14.08 17.58 90.75
C VAL A 525 -14.36 16.84 92.06
N SER A 526 -13.29 16.52 92.78
CA SER A 526 -13.32 15.88 94.11
C SER A 526 -12.47 16.65 95.11
N ILE A 527 -12.73 16.45 96.40
CA ILE A 527 -11.96 17.05 97.50
C ILE A 527 -11.48 15.98 98.49
N SER A 528 -10.28 16.15 99.02
CA SER A 528 -9.74 15.38 100.14
C SER A 528 -9.22 16.31 101.25
N ALA A 529 -9.36 15.88 102.50
CA ALA A 529 -8.82 16.57 103.67
C ALA A 529 -7.36 16.17 103.92
N GLY A 530 -6.60 17.09 104.51
CA GLY A 530 -5.31 16.81 105.15
C GLY A 530 -5.48 16.22 106.55
N ASP A 531 -4.38 16.18 107.30
CA ASP A 531 -4.36 15.64 108.66
C ASP A 531 -5.16 16.50 109.66
N ALA A 532 -5.57 15.89 110.77
CA ALA A 532 -6.17 16.60 111.90
C ALA A 532 -5.19 17.62 112.49
N ILE A 533 -5.73 18.70 113.05
CA ILE A 533 -4.96 19.80 113.63
C ILE A 533 -5.41 20.04 115.08
N THR A 534 -4.59 20.78 115.82
CA THR A 534 -4.99 21.46 117.06
C THR A 534 -5.52 22.86 116.71
N GLU A 535 -6.34 23.45 117.57
CA GLU A 535 -6.78 24.83 117.43
C GLU A 535 -5.61 25.82 117.22
N GLY A 536 -5.89 26.94 116.56
CA GLY A 536 -4.83 27.85 116.04
C GLY A 536 -4.01 27.31 114.85
N GLY A 537 -4.22 26.06 114.43
CA GLY A 537 -3.62 25.46 113.23
C GLY A 537 -4.19 25.92 111.88
N THR A 538 -3.84 25.21 110.80
CA THR A 538 -4.38 25.46 109.45
C THR A 538 -4.88 24.16 108.83
N ALA A 539 -6.20 24.07 108.62
CA ALA A 539 -6.81 22.94 107.94
C ALA A 539 -6.50 23.01 106.45
N THR A 540 -6.00 21.92 105.88
CA THR A 540 -5.64 21.84 104.46
C THR A 540 -6.54 20.87 103.71
N PHE A 541 -6.83 21.20 102.46
CA PHE A 541 -7.65 20.43 101.54
C PHE A 541 -6.98 20.40 100.18
N THR A 542 -7.17 19.32 99.44
CA THR A 542 -6.73 19.20 98.04
C THR A 542 -7.96 19.01 97.17
N ILE A 543 -8.15 19.91 96.20
CA ILE A 543 -9.24 19.86 95.23
C ILE A 543 -8.64 19.36 93.92
N THR A 544 -9.18 18.27 93.38
CA THR A 544 -8.66 17.60 92.19
C THR A 544 -9.74 17.52 91.11
N ALA A 545 -9.35 17.74 89.86
CA ALA A 545 -10.18 17.62 88.66
C ALA A 545 -9.63 16.49 87.78
N SER A 546 -10.50 15.55 87.39
CA SER A 546 -10.13 14.42 86.51
C SER A 546 -11.12 14.27 85.33
N PRO A 547 -10.65 14.30 84.06
CA PRO A 547 -9.28 14.60 83.64
C PRO A 547 -8.83 16.03 84.05
N ALA A 548 -7.53 16.34 83.96
CA ALA A 548 -7.06 17.69 84.25
C ALA A 548 -7.67 18.68 83.24
N PRO A 549 -8.09 19.88 83.68
CA PRO A 549 -8.78 20.81 82.80
C PRO A 549 -7.80 21.41 81.77
N GLN A 550 -8.25 21.62 80.54
CA GLN A 550 -7.43 22.19 79.45
C GLN A 550 -7.14 23.69 79.64
N SER A 551 -7.91 24.36 80.50
CA SER A 551 -7.73 25.76 80.92
C SER A 551 -8.01 25.89 82.43
N PRO A 552 -7.55 26.96 83.12
CA PRO A 552 -7.80 27.12 84.55
C PRO A 552 -9.29 27.05 84.93
N LEU A 553 -9.65 26.11 85.80
CA LEU A 553 -11.03 25.80 86.18
C LEU A 553 -11.38 26.47 87.52
N THR A 554 -12.42 27.30 87.55
CA THR A 554 -12.91 27.92 88.80
C THR A 554 -13.94 27.01 89.47
N VAL A 555 -13.65 26.54 90.67
CA VAL A 555 -14.51 25.67 91.48
C VAL A 555 -15.08 26.43 92.66
N THR A 556 -16.37 26.24 92.91
CA THR A 556 -17.08 26.83 94.04
C THR A 556 -17.06 25.88 95.22
N LEU A 557 -16.63 26.37 96.38
CA LEU A 557 -16.54 25.63 97.63
C LEU A 557 -17.54 26.21 98.64
N GLN A 558 -18.06 25.36 99.50
CA GLN A 558 -18.81 25.76 100.70
C GLN A 558 -18.03 25.30 101.92
N VAL A 559 -17.58 26.27 102.71
CA VAL A 559 -16.80 26.06 103.93
C VAL A 559 -17.70 26.22 105.15
N GLY A 560 -17.75 25.20 105.99
CA GLY A 560 -18.46 25.19 107.26
C GLY A 560 -17.54 24.75 108.41
N GLN A 561 -18.07 24.85 109.63
CA GLN A 561 -17.37 24.44 110.84
C GLN A 561 -18.32 23.73 111.82
N THR A 562 -17.75 22.90 112.69
CA THR A 562 -18.36 22.46 113.95
C THR A 562 -17.45 22.91 115.09
N GLY A 563 -18.01 23.53 116.14
CA GLY A 563 -17.25 24.36 117.09
C GLY A 563 -17.10 25.80 116.59
N ASP A 564 -16.32 26.63 117.29
CA ASP A 564 -16.02 28.02 116.90
C ASP A 564 -14.55 28.23 116.51
N TYR A 565 -13.97 27.23 115.82
CA TYR A 565 -12.54 27.20 115.54
C TYR A 565 -12.13 27.96 114.26
N ALA A 566 -13.01 28.26 113.30
CA ALA A 566 -12.61 28.89 112.04
C ALA A 566 -12.40 30.40 112.20
N ALA A 567 -11.32 30.94 111.61
CA ALA A 567 -11.09 32.37 111.62
C ALA A 567 -12.20 33.15 110.89
N ASP A 568 -12.47 34.37 111.38
CA ASP A 568 -13.50 35.25 110.82
C ASP A 568 -13.39 35.40 109.30
N GLY A 569 -14.54 35.22 108.63
CA GLY A 569 -14.64 35.36 107.19
C GLY A 569 -14.06 34.21 106.37
N THR A 570 -13.57 33.13 106.99
CA THR A 570 -13.11 31.93 106.26
C THR A 570 -14.23 30.95 105.90
N THR A 571 -15.37 31.02 106.60
CA THR A 571 -16.57 30.22 106.33
C THR A 571 -17.44 30.80 105.20
N GLY A 572 -18.42 30.03 104.74
CA GLY A 572 -19.34 30.40 103.67
C GLY A 572 -18.87 29.99 102.27
N THR A 573 -19.40 30.66 101.24
CA THR A 573 -19.09 30.35 99.85
C THR A 573 -17.74 30.94 99.45
N LYS A 574 -16.88 30.10 98.89
CA LYS A 574 -15.51 30.43 98.47
C LYS A 574 -15.25 29.89 97.06
N THR A 575 -14.17 30.32 96.44
CA THR A 575 -13.73 29.80 95.14
C THR A 575 -12.26 29.40 95.19
N VAL A 576 -11.92 28.38 94.41
CA VAL A 576 -10.53 27.94 94.16
C VAL A 576 -10.35 27.76 92.66
N VAL A 577 -9.17 28.10 92.13
CA VAL A 577 -8.84 27.88 90.72
C VAL A 577 -7.95 26.65 90.62
N ILE A 578 -8.42 25.61 89.97
CA ILE A 578 -7.64 24.43 89.63
C ILE A 578 -6.85 24.74 88.34
N PRO A 579 -5.50 24.75 88.38
CA PRO A 579 -4.70 24.94 87.19
C PRO A 579 -4.78 23.73 86.26
N THR A 580 -4.18 23.83 85.06
CA THR A 580 -4.13 22.74 84.08
C THR A 580 -3.36 21.49 84.56
N GLY A 581 -2.69 21.57 85.71
CA GLY A 581 -2.11 20.41 86.41
C GLY A 581 -3.13 19.52 87.15
N GLY A 582 -4.42 19.90 87.19
CA GLY A 582 -5.50 19.06 87.69
C GLY A 582 -5.71 19.05 89.21
N SER A 583 -4.91 19.79 89.99
CA SER A 583 -5.09 19.88 91.45
C SER A 583 -4.71 21.24 92.01
N ALA A 584 -5.44 21.70 93.04
CA ALA A 584 -5.15 22.92 93.78
C ALA A 584 -5.30 22.71 95.30
N PRO A 585 -4.37 23.22 96.12
CA PRO A 585 -4.53 23.25 97.57
C PRO A 585 -5.54 24.34 97.98
N TYR A 586 -6.26 24.09 99.06
CA TYR A 586 -7.12 25.07 99.72
C TYR A 586 -6.91 24.96 101.23
N SER A 587 -6.85 26.09 101.93
CA SER A 587 -6.62 26.11 103.36
C SER A 587 -7.59 27.01 104.09
N VAL A 588 -7.92 26.62 105.31
CA VAL A 588 -8.76 27.37 106.24
C VAL A 588 -7.98 27.50 107.54
N THR A 589 -7.71 28.72 107.97
CA THR A 589 -7.03 28.99 109.24
C THR A 589 -8.00 28.87 110.40
N THR A 590 -7.57 28.23 111.48
CA THR A 590 -8.33 28.18 112.74
C THR A 590 -7.81 29.19 113.76
N VAL A 591 -8.67 29.60 114.69
CA VAL A 591 -8.33 30.37 115.89
C VAL A 591 -8.07 29.38 117.02
N GLY A 592 -7.20 29.73 117.95
CA GLY A 592 -7.07 29.02 119.23
C GLY A 592 -7.27 30.02 120.36
N ASP A 593 -7.80 29.55 121.49
CA ASP A 593 -7.99 30.38 122.67
C ASP A 593 -7.50 29.71 123.97
N ASP A 594 -8.16 29.96 125.11
CA ASP A 594 -7.80 29.39 126.43
C ASP A 594 -9.05 28.69 127.05
N ALA A 595 -10.10 28.45 126.27
CA ALA A 595 -11.37 27.90 126.72
C ALA A 595 -11.44 26.40 126.44
N ASP A 596 -11.67 25.61 127.49
CA ASP A 596 -11.95 24.17 127.35
C ASP A 596 -13.29 23.96 126.60
N GLU A 597 -13.18 23.58 125.33
CA GLU A 597 -14.30 23.29 124.43
C GLU A 597 -14.25 21.84 123.90
N SER A 598 -15.28 21.44 123.14
CA SER A 598 -15.27 20.12 122.50
C SER A 598 -14.63 20.19 121.12
N ASN A 599 -13.75 19.24 120.82
CA ASN A 599 -13.16 19.07 119.49
C ASN A 599 -14.14 19.35 118.34
N GLY A 600 -13.71 20.19 117.41
CA GLY A 600 -14.47 20.63 116.26
C GLY A 600 -13.97 20.06 114.94
N ALA A 601 -14.39 20.70 113.86
CA ALA A 601 -13.94 20.35 112.51
C ALA A 601 -14.17 21.50 111.53
N ILE A 602 -13.30 21.59 110.52
CA ILE A 602 -13.54 22.38 109.31
C ILE A 602 -14.04 21.43 108.22
N VAL A 603 -15.20 21.73 107.66
CA VAL A 603 -15.81 20.95 106.58
C VAL A 603 -15.83 21.77 105.31
N VAL A 604 -15.22 21.26 104.24
CA VAL A 604 -15.26 21.89 102.91
C VAL A 604 -16.00 20.96 101.97
N SER A 605 -16.95 21.52 101.21
CA SER A 605 -17.67 20.80 100.17
C SER A 605 -17.60 21.50 98.82
N VAL A 606 -17.59 20.73 97.74
CA VAL A 606 -17.62 21.20 96.35
C VAL A 606 -19.07 21.40 95.96
N SER A 607 -19.40 22.62 95.52
CA SER A 607 -20.73 22.98 95.02
C SER A 607 -20.84 22.75 93.52
N GLN A 608 -22.07 22.71 92.99
CA GLN A 608 -22.27 22.70 91.53
C GLN A 608 -21.77 24.01 90.90
N GLY A 609 -21.20 23.91 89.70
CA GLY A 609 -20.73 25.05 88.91
C GLY A 609 -20.73 24.74 87.41
N GLN A 610 -20.15 25.64 86.60
CA GLN A 610 -20.05 25.49 85.15
C GLN A 610 -18.69 24.89 84.76
N GLY A 611 -18.67 24.00 83.75
CA GLY A 611 -17.45 23.43 83.19
C GLY A 611 -16.83 22.31 84.04
N TYR A 612 -17.57 21.76 85.00
CA TYR A 612 -17.19 20.57 85.76
C TYR A 612 -18.41 19.86 86.33
N THR A 613 -18.25 18.56 86.60
CA THR A 613 -19.20 17.76 87.37
C THR A 613 -18.68 17.54 88.79
N VAL A 614 -19.60 17.40 89.76
CA VAL A 614 -19.24 17.17 91.17
C VAL A 614 -19.07 15.66 91.41
N GLY A 615 -17.90 15.26 91.87
CA GLY A 615 -17.56 13.87 92.17
C GLY A 615 -18.23 13.31 93.42
N SER A 616 -18.11 12.00 93.64
CA SER A 616 -18.68 11.33 94.81
C SER A 616 -18.03 11.76 96.14
N SER A 617 -16.74 12.08 96.12
CA SER A 617 -15.99 12.72 97.21
C SER A 617 -16.12 14.25 97.14
N PHE A 618 -17.34 14.77 97.30
CA PHE A 618 -17.63 16.20 97.23
C PHE A 618 -17.51 16.92 98.57
N SER A 619 -17.28 16.22 99.69
CA SER A 619 -17.11 16.83 101.00
C SER A 619 -15.98 16.15 101.76
N ALA A 620 -15.15 16.96 102.40
CA ALA A 620 -14.05 16.52 103.24
C ALA A 620 -14.02 17.32 104.55
N SER A 621 -13.55 16.70 105.62
CA SER A 621 -13.52 17.29 106.96
C SER A 621 -12.14 17.12 107.59
N VAL A 622 -11.60 18.19 108.16
CA VAL A 622 -10.41 18.19 109.00
C VAL A 622 -10.85 18.37 110.44
N THR A 623 -10.52 17.44 111.33
CA THR A 623 -10.81 17.57 112.77
C THR A 623 -9.89 18.60 113.41
N VAL A 624 -10.44 19.42 114.30
CA VAL A 624 -9.73 20.40 115.11
C VAL A 624 -9.83 19.95 116.57
N SER A 625 -8.70 19.71 117.22
CA SER A 625 -8.65 19.32 118.62
C SER A 625 -8.48 20.54 119.51
N ASP A 626 -9.26 20.58 120.58
CA ASP A 626 -9.11 21.50 121.70
C ASP A 626 -7.88 21.08 122.53
N ASP A 627 -7.01 22.02 122.92
CA ASP A 627 -5.86 21.72 123.78
C ASP A 627 -5.86 22.40 125.15
N ASP A 628 -6.99 22.96 125.56
CA ASP A 628 -7.19 23.62 126.85
C ASP A 628 -7.71 22.71 127.98
N GLU A 629 -7.54 23.14 129.23
CA GLU A 629 -7.94 22.40 130.44
C GLU A 629 -9.04 23.14 131.24
N PRO A 630 -10.03 22.45 131.84
CA PRO A 630 -11.09 23.09 132.61
C PRO A 630 -10.59 23.88 133.83
N GLN A 631 -11.05 25.14 133.97
CA GLN A 631 -10.70 26.03 135.10
C GLN A 631 -11.34 25.61 136.44
N PRO A 632 -10.64 25.71 137.61
CA PRO A 632 -11.17 25.29 138.92
C PRO A 632 -12.14 26.31 139.56
N THR A 633 -13.33 25.85 139.97
CA THR A 633 -14.38 26.69 140.59
C THR A 633 -14.65 26.34 142.08
N SER A 634 -14.11 27.09 143.06
CA SER A 634 -14.67 27.30 144.43
C SER A 634 -13.66 27.93 145.42
N VAL A 635 -14.07 28.99 146.16
CA VAL A 635 -13.32 29.58 147.31
C VAL A 635 -14.11 29.39 148.61
N GLU A 636 -13.46 28.88 149.67
CA GLU A 636 -14.05 28.57 151.00
C GLU A 636 -14.17 29.83 151.90
N ALA A 637 -15.26 29.96 152.67
CA ALA A 637 -15.59 31.16 153.46
C ALA A 637 -14.89 31.22 154.86
N PRO A 638 -14.61 32.42 155.41
CA PRO A 638 -13.98 32.59 156.72
C PRO A 638 -14.90 32.25 157.91
N SER A 639 -14.31 31.90 159.07
CA SER A 639 -15.02 31.59 160.32
C SER A 639 -14.82 32.67 161.40
N ALA A 640 -15.81 32.90 162.27
CA ALA A 640 -15.75 33.89 163.36
C ALA A 640 -16.22 33.34 164.72
N GLU A 641 -15.55 33.74 165.81
CA GLU A 641 -15.87 33.37 167.19
C GLU A 641 -15.83 34.60 168.13
N VAL A 642 -16.73 34.67 169.12
CA VAL A 642 -16.77 35.75 170.12
C VAL A 642 -15.96 35.35 171.37
N LEU A 643 -14.96 36.15 171.73
CA LEU A 643 -14.08 35.95 172.87
C LEU A 643 -14.73 36.44 174.18
N PRO A 644 -14.34 35.88 175.35
CA PRO A 644 -14.95 36.19 176.65
C PRO A 644 -14.85 37.67 177.09
N ASN A 645 -13.93 38.44 176.50
CA ASN A 645 -13.75 39.87 176.74
C ASN A 645 -14.61 40.75 175.81
N GLY A 646 -15.53 40.16 175.04
CA GLY A 646 -16.45 40.88 174.15
C GLY A 646 -15.88 41.19 172.76
N HIS A 647 -14.69 40.70 172.41
CA HIS A 647 -14.08 40.90 171.09
C HIS A 647 -14.47 39.75 170.14
N VAL A 648 -14.54 40.00 168.82
CA VAL A 648 -14.76 38.96 167.80
C VAL A 648 -13.44 38.63 167.10
N LEU A 649 -13.06 37.35 167.08
CA LEU A 649 -11.93 36.83 166.30
C LEU A 649 -12.46 36.26 164.98
N VAL A 650 -11.99 36.81 163.85
CA VAL A 650 -12.28 36.28 162.51
C VAL A 650 -11.00 35.62 161.97
N THR A 651 -11.11 34.38 161.50
CA THR A 651 -9.98 33.62 160.94
C THR A 651 -10.21 33.37 159.45
N TRP A 652 -9.23 33.76 158.63
CA TRP A 652 -9.24 33.59 157.18
C TRP A 652 -8.30 32.44 156.77
N PRO A 653 -8.67 31.58 155.80
CA PRO A 653 -7.77 30.55 155.26
C PRO A 653 -6.55 31.16 154.57
N ALA A 654 -5.42 30.43 154.54
CA ALA A 654 -4.09 30.96 154.27
C ALA A 654 -3.79 31.44 152.83
N HIS A 655 -4.76 31.50 151.91
CA HIS A 655 -4.49 31.76 150.49
C HIS A 655 -5.53 32.64 149.78
N SER A 656 -6.04 33.69 150.44
CA SER A 656 -6.95 34.63 149.77
C SER A 656 -6.42 36.06 149.80
N HIS A 657 -5.98 36.58 148.65
CA HIS A 657 -5.83 38.02 148.40
C HIS A 657 -7.13 38.54 147.78
N GLY A 658 -7.79 39.50 148.43
CA GLY A 658 -9.04 40.08 147.94
C GLY A 658 -9.69 41.02 148.97
N SER A 659 -10.45 42.01 148.48
CA SER A 659 -11.17 42.96 149.33
C SER A 659 -12.45 42.34 149.89
N TYR A 660 -12.59 42.33 151.21
CA TYR A 660 -13.77 41.78 151.91
C TYR A 660 -14.57 42.88 152.59
N ILE A 661 -15.90 42.86 152.42
CA ILE A 661 -16.82 43.81 153.06
C ILE A 661 -17.59 43.08 154.17
N VAL A 662 -17.29 43.37 155.43
CA VAL A 662 -18.08 42.90 156.59
C VAL A 662 -19.29 43.82 156.75
N ARG A 663 -20.48 43.36 156.36
CA ARG A 663 -21.67 44.23 156.21
C ARG A 663 -22.58 44.38 157.44
N ALA A 664 -22.38 43.65 158.54
CA ALA A 664 -23.03 43.94 159.84
C ALA A 664 -22.53 42.97 160.93
N ILE A 665 -22.26 43.48 162.13
CA ILE A 665 -22.19 42.68 163.36
C ILE A 665 -23.51 42.91 164.10
N SER A 666 -24.45 41.97 164.01
CA SER A 666 -25.74 42.08 164.73
C SER A 666 -25.57 41.58 166.17
N VAL A 667 -25.61 42.48 167.15
CA VAL A 667 -25.57 42.14 168.58
C VAL A 667 -27.00 42.20 169.14
N GLY A 668 -27.62 41.06 169.40
CA GLY A 668 -29.00 40.98 169.91
C GLY A 668 -29.08 41.00 171.44
N PHE A 669 -29.80 41.97 172.02
CA PHE A 669 -30.21 41.97 173.43
C PHE A 669 -31.71 41.72 173.59
N LYS A 670 -32.10 40.95 174.62
CA LYS A 670 -33.47 40.42 174.85
C LYS A 670 -34.36 41.43 175.62
N HIS A 671 -35.32 42.06 174.92
CA HIS A 671 -36.54 42.75 175.39
C HIS A 671 -36.43 44.19 175.99
N PRO A 672 -37.50 45.03 176.00
CA PRO A 672 -37.93 45.85 174.85
C PRO A 672 -38.43 47.28 175.22
N THR A 673 -38.11 48.33 174.48
CA THR A 673 -39.03 49.45 174.14
C THR A 673 -38.31 50.59 173.41
N ARG A 674 -39.04 51.23 172.49
CA ARG A 674 -38.69 52.38 171.64
C ARG A 674 -37.78 52.09 170.45
N GLN A 675 -38.41 52.12 169.27
CA GLN A 675 -37.73 52.57 168.05
C GLN A 675 -37.11 53.94 168.31
N ILE A 676 -35.78 53.99 168.25
CA ILE A 676 -35.06 55.17 167.84
C ILE A 676 -34.39 54.76 166.54
N GLN A 677 -34.97 55.21 165.43
CA GLN A 677 -34.24 55.31 164.18
C GLN A 677 -33.18 56.37 164.44
N ASN A 678 -31.92 55.94 164.60
CA ASN A 678 -30.79 56.85 164.46
C ASN A 678 -29.88 56.32 163.37
N HIS A 679 -29.59 57.25 162.47
CA HIS A 679 -28.56 57.19 161.47
C HIS A 679 -27.20 56.95 162.13
N ASP A 680 -26.26 56.48 161.29
CA ASP A 680 -24.82 56.31 161.53
C ASP A 680 -24.43 54.93 162.06
N GLU A 681 -24.20 53.99 161.14
CA GLU A 681 -23.29 52.87 161.40
C GLU A 681 -22.15 52.86 160.38
N ASN A 682 -20.96 53.00 160.95
CA ASN A 682 -19.65 53.11 160.31
C ASN A 682 -19.33 51.85 159.51
N SER A 683 -19.16 52.00 158.20
CA SER A 683 -18.55 50.98 157.34
C SER A 683 -17.04 51.09 157.43
N TYR A 684 -16.36 50.02 157.85
CA TYR A 684 -14.90 49.95 157.83
C TYR A 684 -14.45 49.17 156.61
N LEU A 685 -13.81 49.86 155.66
CA LEU A 685 -13.12 49.24 154.54
C LEU A 685 -11.71 48.88 155.03
N PHE A 686 -11.35 47.60 154.98
CA PHE A 686 -9.98 47.17 155.21
C PHE A 686 -9.43 46.67 153.86
N GLU A 687 -8.60 47.49 153.23
CA GLU A 687 -7.85 47.11 152.04
C GLU A 687 -6.56 46.39 152.47
N ASP A 688 -6.22 45.30 151.78
CA ASP A 688 -4.98 44.52 151.94
C ASP A 688 -4.59 44.14 153.38
N LEU A 689 -5.40 43.28 154.00
CA LEU A 689 -4.99 42.60 155.22
C LEU A 689 -4.08 41.41 154.88
N GLN A 690 -2.83 41.46 155.34
CA GLN A 690 -1.93 40.32 155.29
C GLN A 690 -2.45 39.14 156.15
N PRO A 691 -2.12 37.87 155.79
CA PRO A 691 -2.53 36.70 156.55
C PRO A 691 -2.14 36.80 158.03
N GLY A 692 -3.12 36.71 158.92
CA GLY A 692 -2.89 36.87 160.35
C GLY A 692 -4.18 36.99 161.17
N ARG A 693 -4.05 36.94 162.50
CA ARG A 693 -5.16 37.18 163.43
C ARG A 693 -5.31 38.67 163.69
N TRP A 694 -6.49 39.21 163.44
CA TRP A 694 -6.80 40.63 163.65
C TRP A 694 -7.86 40.77 164.76
N ILE A 695 -7.70 41.79 165.62
CA ILE A 695 -8.63 42.12 166.71
C ILE A 695 -9.26 43.48 166.40
N ILE A 696 -10.59 43.55 166.36
CA ILE A 696 -11.35 44.79 166.11
C ILE A 696 -12.01 45.23 167.41
N GLN A 697 -11.87 46.51 167.77
CA GLN A 697 -12.32 47.10 169.05
C GLN A 697 -13.38 48.20 168.80
N ILE A 698 -14.52 48.16 169.50
CA ILE A 698 -15.68 49.05 169.27
C ILE A 698 -16.05 49.79 170.58
N TYR A 699 -16.32 51.10 170.52
CA TYR A 699 -16.72 51.95 171.66
C TYR A 699 -18.13 52.55 171.46
N THR A 700 -18.97 52.68 172.51
CA THR A 700 -20.36 53.22 172.46
C THR A 700 -20.58 54.46 173.37
N GLY A 701 -21.41 55.44 172.93
CA GLY A 701 -21.49 56.89 173.30
C GLY A 701 -22.22 57.35 174.59
N ASP A 702 -22.39 58.67 174.86
CA ASP A 702 -23.60 59.49 174.52
C ASP A 702 -23.46 61.05 174.66
N PHE A 703 -24.28 61.83 173.92
CA PHE A 703 -24.50 63.30 174.03
C PHE A 703 -26.00 63.65 174.10
N ARG A 704 -26.46 64.58 174.98
CA ARG A 704 -27.65 65.47 174.77
C ARG A 704 -27.59 66.80 175.58
N THR A 705 -28.35 67.80 175.13
CA THR A 705 -28.26 69.26 175.33
C THR A 705 -29.12 69.90 176.47
N ARG A 706 -28.52 70.85 177.22
CA ARG A 706 -28.97 72.12 177.89
C ARG A 706 -30.28 72.14 178.74
N ILE A 707 -30.42 72.71 179.96
CA ILE A 707 -29.69 73.68 180.82
C ILE A 707 -29.99 73.34 182.30
N GLY A 708 -28.98 73.46 183.19
CA GLY A 708 -29.22 73.78 184.61
C GLY A 708 -28.57 72.84 185.63
N ARG A 709 -27.43 73.27 186.18
CA ARG A 709 -26.74 72.79 187.40
C ARG A 709 -26.32 71.31 187.41
N GLY A 710 -25.03 71.09 187.16
CA GLY A 710 -24.35 69.84 187.48
C GLY A 710 -23.09 69.69 186.63
N TRP A 711 -21.98 70.20 187.17
CA TRP A 711 -20.64 70.08 186.58
C TRP A 711 -20.13 68.65 186.70
N LEU A 712 -19.32 68.23 185.73
CA LEU A 712 -17.96 67.68 185.90
C LEU A 712 -17.65 66.82 184.67
N ILE A 713 -16.98 67.40 183.68
CA ILE A 713 -15.55 67.21 183.37
C ILE A 713 -15.24 65.75 182.99
N VAL A 714 -15.18 65.58 181.66
CA VAL A 714 -14.26 64.77 180.86
C VAL A 714 -13.25 63.97 181.68
N THR A 715 -13.32 62.65 181.62
CA THR A 715 -12.12 61.83 181.44
C THR A 715 -12.49 60.55 180.71
N VAL A 716 -11.78 60.34 179.60
CA VAL A 716 -11.73 59.14 178.76
C VAL A 716 -11.12 58.00 179.59
N PRO A 717 -11.58 56.76 179.38
CA PRO A 717 -10.70 55.80 178.69
C PRO A 717 -11.24 55.39 177.32
#